data_AF-A0A1F7F1A2-F1
#
_entry.id   AF-A0A1F7F1A2-F1
#
_cell.length_a   1.000
_cell.length_b   1.000
_cell.length_c   1.000
_cell.angle_alpha   90.00
_cell.angle_beta   90.00
_cell.angle_gamma   90.00
#
_symmetry.space_group_name_H-M   'P 1'
#
loop_
_entity.id
_entity.type
_entity.pdbx_description
1 polymer ?
#
loop_
_entity_poly.entity_id
_entity_poly.type
_entity_poly.pdbx_seq_one_letter_code
_entity_poly.pdbx_strand_id
1 'polypeptide(L)'
;MKHPLVQPGEQAAIAHIQVSVKKSAKTLIPCGQRQVIRNNKGYLVRDNIPFFYIHWHTWNRFHKNPFAQYIARILSHYTLMNAAQINGAEAAHAKPGRIPLNVLNNATAAYKLGFLAIPRSESYIFILPDSVIKRHPEELARNHRGEAFSKPYLYTNVPRLGSPWLKKRIRETHLSMALWCRAHPAIMGPLVYEEMHYNFGGYSPLEVEEYRKFLRTKYATIAALNHEWKSAYRTFSEISPPTAESENQDMPLYGTRSGADPFILAATEEKIELSPNALSFSLFKIAILLERQEWMYRTIKDIDPDMPVLGYKTARGPLMWYSNQWADVSGYCDITSSLAMPGISTFEAVPQPSIVSLCEYWEWPSGGWPHYPFYRGPWQRNNSWTEDLYSVQKAAYARIVKEIFDGSKSIFMEDYSATAPHGGCEYHYFHRKKHYRELDQQKKCIGWNDQPVVYTPDENKEPDVSIERKTLELARAYQLCYRLAPLFLPAKKPKAETGILATYETRFTPGGKWAFLEAVPALVDLLDRIHAPCEVVTGYQRDEINRFKVLFVTFAATLLDADLANRLKIFVRKGGTLVFIQGAGRYDLNTAREGNREPLFGLDTFLCARADRSIVPNFEKPILLKDGSTLPTYEWPPQFSVGQIPWIGSLPPHRFESTGVLSLLPGGSVIGAMDGHPAIISANKGRTISMICPQLQIIDRLAAPFDATWRAFFNAILVRAGVKKPVEISSSANTHLLDPAILEGNGYWLAAVVNYGSQKQHCRVRFSFLPKGTYDITDVTGEKPIIVKDKKGQKRLKIDRNGRKTRFVAESANAFVLKSQGLSLAIGPRKAMVLLVRKAGEPVLVNAPVFSIQALCNKPAYVVIDKTTSKQCHKAIEKLECVFRNRKIPARFMAPEDIKMRKTSFTVELDGVRLELFRNQPLKTNRNLIIIGTTRNNPLAAHIEKPEVFTYDKVLEKVTRLYPGKGRGIIQLVESINSPAYDSTGKCRHALLVQGSDTAGTMRAIETLTRLLT
;
A
#
# COMPACT_ATOMS: atom_id res chain seq x y z
N MET A 1 28.75 6.12 10.74
CA MET A 1 29.83 5.13 10.99
C MET A 1 30.10 4.33 9.72
N LYS A 2 31.29 4.45 9.12
CA LYS A 2 31.74 3.53 8.06
C LYS A 2 32.28 2.27 8.74
N HIS A 3 31.45 1.24 8.88
CA HIS A 3 31.91 -0.05 9.40
C HIS A 3 32.88 -0.65 8.36
N PRO A 4 34.08 -1.14 8.71
CA PRO A 4 34.90 -1.91 7.78
C PRO A 4 34.15 -3.19 7.40
N LEU A 5 33.71 -3.26 6.14
CA LEU A 5 32.54 -4.06 5.75
C LEU A 5 32.78 -5.56 5.59
N VAL A 6 34.01 -6.06 5.58
CA VAL A 6 34.28 -7.51 5.53
C VAL A 6 35.58 -7.80 6.28
N GLN A 7 35.53 -8.56 7.38
CA GLN A 7 36.78 -9.03 8.00
C GLN A 7 37.44 -10.09 7.09
N PRO A 8 38.78 -10.22 7.04
CA PRO A 8 39.46 -11.17 6.17
C PRO A 8 38.92 -12.62 6.24
N GLY A 9 38.55 -13.08 7.44
CA GLY A 9 37.92 -14.40 7.62
C GLY A 9 36.53 -14.57 6.98
N GLU A 10 35.81 -13.46 6.75
CA GLU A 10 34.50 -13.48 6.09
C GLU A 10 34.62 -13.67 4.57
N GLN A 11 35.72 -13.24 3.94
CA GLN A 11 35.94 -13.46 2.50
C GLN A 11 36.04 -14.95 2.16
N ALA A 12 36.71 -15.73 3.01
CA ALA A 12 36.79 -17.19 2.85
C ALA A 12 35.41 -17.86 2.98
N ALA A 13 34.59 -17.40 3.94
CA ALA A 13 33.22 -17.89 4.10
C ALA A 13 32.34 -17.54 2.88
N ILE A 14 32.45 -16.31 2.36
CA ILE A 14 31.77 -15.88 1.13
C ILE A 14 32.19 -16.76 -0.05
N ALA A 15 33.49 -16.99 -0.24
CA ALA A 15 34.01 -17.83 -1.32
C ALA A 15 33.48 -19.28 -1.21
N HIS A 16 33.48 -19.86 0.00
CA HIS A 16 32.94 -21.21 0.22
C HIS A 16 31.42 -21.29 -0.08
N ILE A 17 30.65 -20.29 0.35
CA ILE A 17 29.21 -20.20 0.05
C ILE A 17 29.00 -20.08 -1.46
N GLN A 18 29.77 -19.24 -2.16
CA GLN A 18 29.68 -19.08 -3.62
C GLN A 18 29.96 -20.39 -4.37
N VAL A 19 30.98 -21.15 -3.96
CA VAL A 19 31.29 -22.46 -4.56
C VAL A 19 30.14 -23.45 -4.33
N SER A 20 29.61 -23.50 -3.12
CA SER A 20 28.48 -24.38 -2.76
C SER A 20 27.22 -24.05 -3.56
N VAL A 21 26.88 -22.76 -3.67
CA VAL A 21 25.75 -22.27 -4.46
C VAL A 21 25.92 -22.62 -5.93
N LYS A 22 27.11 -22.39 -6.51
CA LYS A 22 27.41 -22.76 -7.91
C LYS A 22 27.24 -24.27 -8.16
N LYS A 23 27.64 -25.12 -7.21
CA LYS A 23 27.50 -26.58 -7.33
C LYS A 23 26.04 -27.02 -7.31
N SER A 24 25.23 -26.48 -6.39
CA SER A 24 23.78 -26.76 -6.33
C SER A 24 23.00 -26.14 -7.50
N ALA A 25 23.48 -25.03 -8.05
CA ALA A 25 22.82 -24.32 -9.14
C ALA A 25 22.81 -25.10 -10.46
N LYS A 26 23.90 -25.82 -10.77
CA LYS A 26 24.11 -26.47 -12.07
C LYS A 26 23.02 -27.47 -12.47
N THR A 27 22.29 -28.05 -11.53
CA THR A 27 21.27 -29.07 -11.80
C THR A 27 19.82 -28.55 -11.75
N LEU A 28 19.57 -27.41 -11.11
CA LEU A 28 18.20 -26.97 -10.77
C LEU A 28 17.85 -25.57 -11.28
N ILE A 29 18.85 -24.75 -11.64
CA ILE A 29 18.61 -23.40 -12.12
C ILE A 29 18.38 -23.42 -13.64
N PRO A 30 17.24 -22.89 -14.13
CA PRO A 30 16.99 -22.79 -15.56
C PRO A 30 18.12 -22.02 -16.27
N CYS A 31 18.49 -22.46 -17.47
CA CYS A 31 19.40 -21.72 -18.34
C CYS A 31 18.70 -20.44 -18.82
N GLY A 32 18.93 -19.32 -18.14
CA GLY A 32 18.32 -18.02 -18.46
C GLY A 32 19.15 -16.86 -17.94
N GLN A 33 19.09 -15.72 -18.62
CA GLN A 33 19.69 -14.49 -18.10
C GLN A 33 18.82 -14.00 -16.94
N ARG A 34 19.45 -13.71 -15.79
CA ARG A 34 18.76 -13.04 -14.69
C ARG A 34 18.28 -11.67 -15.14
N GLN A 35 17.03 -11.38 -14.83
CA GLN A 35 16.45 -10.06 -15.05
C GLN A 35 16.96 -9.08 -14.01
N VAL A 36 17.28 -7.87 -14.42
CA VAL A 36 17.69 -6.81 -13.50
C VAL A 36 16.43 -6.08 -13.06
N ILE A 37 15.92 -6.45 -11.88
CA ILE A 37 14.85 -5.69 -11.23
C ILE A 37 15.53 -4.74 -10.27
N ARG A 38 15.13 -3.48 -10.28
CA ARG A 38 15.64 -2.47 -9.35
C ARG A 38 14.57 -1.43 -9.08
N ASN A 39 14.68 -0.76 -7.94
CA ASN A 39 13.90 0.44 -7.71
C ASN A 39 14.50 1.61 -8.52
N ASN A 40 13.63 2.36 -9.19
CA ASN A 40 13.97 3.57 -9.94
C ASN A 40 13.08 4.73 -9.49
N LYS A 41 13.57 5.51 -8.51
CA LYS A 41 12.91 6.73 -8.02
C LYS A 41 11.46 6.52 -7.57
N GLY A 42 11.19 5.40 -6.91
CA GLY A 42 9.91 5.17 -6.26
C GLY A 42 9.00 4.12 -6.91
N TYR A 43 9.50 3.40 -7.92
CA TYR A 43 8.79 2.28 -8.54
C TYR A 43 9.77 1.27 -9.13
N LEU A 44 9.31 0.02 -9.34
CA LEU A 44 10.16 -1.04 -9.86
C LEU A 44 10.33 -0.87 -11.37
N VAL A 45 11.55 -1.07 -11.83
CA VAL A 45 11.86 -1.28 -13.23
C VAL A 45 12.46 -2.66 -13.40
N ARG A 46 11.97 -3.39 -14.40
CA ARG A 46 12.55 -4.65 -14.86
C ARG A 46 13.28 -4.38 -16.15
N ASP A 47 14.60 -4.55 -16.14
CA ASP A 47 15.48 -4.22 -17.25
C ASP A 47 15.26 -2.79 -17.78
N ASN A 48 15.07 -1.82 -16.86
CA ASN A 48 14.75 -0.40 -17.12
C ASN A 48 13.37 -0.11 -17.70
N ILE A 49 12.47 -1.08 -17.67
CA ILE A 49 11.09 -0.92 -18.11
C ILE A 49 10.19 -0.88 -16.87
N PRO A 50 9.27 0.10 -16.73
CA PRO A 50 8.38 0.19 -15.59
C PRO A 50 7.61 -1.11 -15.42
N PHE A 51 7.63 -1.63 -14.20
CA PHE A 51 7.11 -2.93 -13.87
C PHE A 51 6.12 -2.76 -12.72
N PHE A 52 4.82 -2.87 -13.02
CA PHE A 52 3.82 -2.87 -11.96
C PHE A 52 3.87 -4.21 -11.23
N TYR A 53 4.19 -4.15 -9.95
CA TYR A 53 4.44 -5.34 -9.15
C TYR A 53 3.18 -5.74 -8.39
N ILE A 54 2.78 -7.01 -8.54
CA ILE A 54 1.65 -7.60 -7.81
C ILE A 54 2.14 -8.87 -7.14
N HIS A 55 2.18 -8.81 -5.82
CA HIS A 55 2.66 -9.88 -4.97
C HIS A 55 1.52 -10.74 -4.44
N TRP A 56 1.71 -12.04 -4.46
CA TRP A 56 0.84 -12.99 -3.79
C TRP A 56 1.59 -13.72 -2.67
N HIS A 57 1.10 -13.54 -1.45
CA HIS A 57 1.57 -14.28 -0.31
C HIS A 57 0.68 -15.49 -0.08
N THR A 58 1.31 -16.67 -0.13
CA THR A 58 0.68 -17.95 0.21
C THR A 58 1.51 -18.68 1.24
N TRP A 59 0.88 -19.18 2.29
CA TRP A 59 1.56 -19.94 3.35
C TRP A 59 1.93 -21.39 2.95
N ASN A 60 1.55 -21.83 1.76
CA ASN A 60 1.69 -23.22 1.34
C ASN A 60 3.02 -23.55 0.65
N ARG A 61 3.48 -24.80 0.81
CA ARG A 61 4.63 -25.36 0.07
C ARG A 61 4.32 -25.46 -1.42
N PHE A 62 4.60 -24.39 -2.17
CA PHE A 62 4.23 -24.19 -3.58
C PHE A 62 4.54 -25.40 -4.51
N HIS A 63 5.69 -26.06 -4.37
CA HIS A 63 6.14 -27.20 -5.20
C HIS A 63 5.44 -28.52 -4.84
N LYS A 64 4.98 -28.68 -3.59
CA LYS A 64 4.28 -29.88 -3.08
C LYS A 64 2.78 -29.74 -3.08
N ASN A 65 2.29 -28.53 -3.36
CA ASN A 65 0.88 -28.24 -3.38
C ASN A 65 0.44 -27.96 -4.83
N PRO A 66 -0.05 -28.98 -5.56
CA PRO A 66 -0.62 -28.83 -6.90
C PRO A 66 -1.66 -27.70 -6.96
N PHE A 67 -2.37 -27.46 -5.85
CA PHE A 67 -3.33 -26.38 -5.73
C PHE A 67 -2.66 -24.98 -5.68
N ALA A 68 -1.54 -24.79 -4.98
CA ALA A 68 -0.82 -23.51 -5.01
C ALA A 68 -0.31 -23.18 -6.43
N GLN A 69 0.21 -24.19 -7.15
CA GLN A 69 0.57 -24.05 -8.57
C GLN A 69 -0.65 -23.80 -9.46
N TYR A 70 -1.79 -24.41 -9.13
CA TYR A 70 -3.07 -24.20 -9.80
C TYR A 70 -3.58 -22.78 -9.63
N ILE A 71 -3.67 -22.27 -8.40
CA ILE A 71 -4.11 -20.92 -8.13
C ILE A 71 -3.14 -19.91 -8.73
N ALA A 72 -1.83 -20.14 -8.66
CA ALA A 72 -0.88 -19.33 -9.38
C ALA A 72 -1.19 -19.30 -10.89
N ARG A 73 -1.51 -20.44 -11.53
CA ARG A 73 -1.93 -20.43 -12.94
C ARG A 73 -3.22 -19.62 -13.16
N ILE A 74 -4.21 -19.71 -12.29
CA ILE A 74 -5.44 -18.93 -12.46
C ILE A 74 -5.22 -17.45 -12.18
N LEU A 75 -4.45 -17.11 -11.15
CA LEU A 75 -4.13 -15.75 -10.78
C LEU A 75 -3.20 -15.10 -11.83
N SER A 76 -2.21 -15.81 -12.38
CA SER A 76 -1.48 -15.31 -13.57
C SER A 76 -2.41 -15.04 -14.75
N HIS A 77 -3.46 -15.85 -14.89
CA HIS A 77 -4.41 -15.74 -16.00
C HIS A 77 -5.40 -14.58 -15.82
N TYR A 78 -5.95 -14.40 -14.62
CA TYR A 78 -6.97 -13.39 -14.33
C TYR A 78 -6.39 -12.15 -13.65
N THR A 79 -5.63 -12.32 -12.56
CA THR A 79 -5.15 -11.22 -11.71
C THR A 79 -3.76 -10.69 -12.08
N LEU A 80 -3.07 -11.30 -13.04
CA LEU A 80 -1.74 -10.85 -13.48
C LEU A 80 -0.74 -10.72 -12.32
N MET A 81 -0.86 -11.59 -11.32
CA MET A 81 0.16 -11.68 -10.28
C MET A 81 1.50 -12.06 -10.92
N ASN A 82 2.55 -11.39 -10.48
CA ASN A 82 3.87 -11.57 -11.07
C ASN A 82 4.93 -11.97 -10.04
N ALA A 83 4.57 -12.12 -8.77
CA ALA A 83 5.45 -12.73 -7.79
C ALA A 83 4.70 -13.60 -6.77
N ALA A 84 5.33 -14.68 -6.33
CA ALA A 84 4.86 -15.55 -5.26
C ALA A 84 5.89 -15.63 -4.12
N GLN A 85 5.41 -15.55 -2.88
CA GLN A 85 6.23 -15.77 -1.70
C GLN A 85 6.57 -17.25 -1.53
N ILE A 86 7.81 -17.54 -1.16
CA ILE A 86 8.28 -18.89 -0.89
C ILE A 86 8.72 -18.97 0.57
N ASN A 87 8.09 -19.85 1.35
CA ASN A 87 8.48 -20.06 2.74
C ASN A 87 9.92 -20.61 2.82
N GLY A 88 10.80 -19.84 3.47
CA GLY A 88 12.20 -20.16 3.70
C GLY A 88 12.52 -20.62 5.12
N ALA A 89 11.56 -21.01 5.95
CA ALA A 89 11.82 -21.51 7.30
C ALA A 89 12.87 -22.65 7.33
N GLU A 90 12.90 -23.50 6.30
CA GLU A 90 13.94 -24.53 6.12
C GLU A 90 15.35 -23.98 5.84
N ALA A 91 15.48 -22.75 5.34
CA ALA A 91 16.75 -22.05 5.13
C ALA A 91 17.45 -21.70 6.44
N ALA A 92 16.70 -21.40 7.51
CA ALA A 92 17.28 -21.18 8.84
C ALA A 92 17.96 -22.45 9.36
N HIS A 93 17.46 -23.64 9.00
CA HIS A 93 18.03 -24.92 9.40
C HIS A 93 19.17 -25.42 8.50
N ALA A 94 19.35 -24.83 7.32
CA ALA A 94 20.39 -25.25 6.39
C ALA A 94 21.78 -24.82 6.90
N LYS A 95 22.78 -25.72 6.80
CA LYS A 95 24.18 -25.32 7.00
C LYS A 95 24.50 -24.15 6.07
N PRO A 96 25.24 -23.11 6.52
CA PRO A 96 25.65 -21.99 5.67
C PRO A 96 26.14 -22.47 4.30
N GLY A 97 25.59 -21.91 3.22
CA GLY A 97 25.91 -22.29 1.85
C GLY A 97 25.14 -23.48 1.25
N ARG A 98 24.28 -24.18 1.99
CA ARG A 98 23.35 -25.16 1.40
C ARG A 98 22.00 -24.51 1.07
N ILE A 99 21.59 -24.61 -0.19
CA ILE A 99 20.29 -24.12 -0.63
C ILE A 99 19.22 -25.16 -0.26
N PRO A 100 18.14 -24.80 0.46
CA PRO A 100 17.01 -25.70 0.59
C PRO A 100 16.47 -26.03 -0.79
N LEU A 101 16.53 -27.30 -1.17
CA LEU A 101 16.06 -27.77 -2.49
C LEU A 101 14.62 -27.34 -2.75
N ASN A 102 13.80 -27.28 -1.70
CA ASN A 102 12.41 -26.82 -1.76
C ASN A 102 12.29 -25.37 -2.23
N VAL A 103 13.18 -24.46 -1.81
CA VAL A 103 13.16 -23.05 -2.23
C VAL A 103 13.53 -22.94 -3.71
N LEU A 104 14.55 -23.66 -4.16
CA LEU A 104 14.90 -23.71 -5.59
C LEU A 104 13.80 -24.34 -6.43
N ASN A 105 13.20 -25.45 -5.98
CA ASN A 105 12.11 -26.10 -6.68
C ASN A 105 10.89 -25.18 -6.79
N ASN A 106 10.58 -24.44 -5.72
CA ASN A 106 9.53 -23.42 -5.72
C ASN A 106 9.86 -22.27 -6.69
N ALA A 107 11.09 -21.75 -6.66
CA ALA A 107 11.51 -20.67 -7.53
C ALA A 107 11.53 -21.12 -9.00
N THR A 108 11.98 -22.34 -9.29
CA THR A 108 11.94 -22.96 -10.62
C THR A 108 10.50 -23.25 -11.05
N ALA A 109 9.60 -23.63 -10.15
CA ALA A 109 8.17 -23.78 -10.46
C ALA A 109 7.54 -22.42 -10.79
N ALA A 110 7.76 -21.41 -9.94
CA ALA A 110 7.34 -20.02 -10.19
C ALA A 110 7.88 -19.54 -11.55
N TYR A 111 9.17 -19.76 -11.81
CA TYR A 111 9.82 -19.45 -13.08
C TYR A 111 9.14 -20.08 -14.29
N LYS A 112 8.86 -21.39 -14.23
CA LYS A 112 8.18 -22.14 -15.31
C LYS A 112 6.74 -21.67 -15.53
N LEU A 113 6.10 -21.15 -14.48
CA LEU A 113 4.72 -20.67 -14.50
C LEU A 113 4.60 -19.20 -14.88
N GLY A 114 5.70 -18.45 -14.91
CA GLY A 114 5.63 -17.07 -15.28
C GLY A 114 5.93 -16.03 -14.22
N PHE A 115 6.27 -16.50 -13.02
CA PHE A 115 6.33 -15.70 -11.83
C PHE A 115 7.75 -15.40 -11.43
N LEU A 116 7.91 -14.22 -10.85
CA LEU A 116 8.99 -13.95 -9.94
C LEU A 116 8.74 -14.70 -8.62
N ALA A 117 9.81 -14.96 -7.91
CA ALA A 117 9.81 -15.63 -6.62
C ALA A 117 10.41 -14.67 -5.59
N ILE A 118 9.81 -14.64 -4.41
CA ILE A 118 10.33 -13.88 -3.28
C ILE A 118 10.54 -14.84 -2.13
N PRO A 119 11.79 -15.26 -1.90
CA PRO A 119 12.08 -16.07 -0.73
C PRO A 119 11.86 -15.22 0.51
N ARG A 120 10.98 -15.68 1.39
CA ARG A 120 10.83 -15.15 2.72
C ARG A 120 11.93 -15.73 3.58
N SER A 121 12.80 -14.88 4.13
CA SER A 121 13.56 -15.27 5.31
C SER A 121 12.72 -14.95 6.53
N GLU A 122 12.04 -15.95 7.09
CA GLU A 122 11.73 -15.93 8.52
C GLU A 122 13.09 -16.03 9.21
N SER A 123 13.69 -14.87 9.41
CA SER A 123 15.03 -14.79 9.96
C SER A 123 15.01 -15.31 11.39
N TYR A 124 16.20 -15.67 11.89
CA TYR A 124 16.44 -15.97 13.30
C TYR A 124 15.95 -14.88 14.26
N ILE A 125 15.46 -13.73 13.76
CA ILE A 125 14.83 -12.61 14.47
C ILE A 125 13.44 -12.98 15.04
N PHE A 126 12.74 -13.95 14.46
CA PHE A 126 11.41 -14.36 14.95
C PHE A 126 11.43 -15.61 15.80
N ILE A 127 12.13 -16.64 15.32
CA ILE A 127 12.07 -17.99 15.90
C ILE A 127 13.45 -18.60 15.82
N LEU A 128 14.03 -18.95 16.98
CA LEU A 128 15.19 -19.81 17.05
C LEU A 128 14.77 -21.28 16.84
N PRO A 129 15.49 -22.05 16.01
CA PRO A 129 15.35 -23.50 15.93
C PRO A 129 15.52 -24.16 17.30
N ASP A 130 14.74 -25.21 17.59
CA ASP A 130 14.90 -25.99 18.84
C ASP A 130 16.34 -26.53 19.00
N SER A 131 17.01 -26.87 17.90
CA SER A 131 18.41 -27.31 17.91
C SER A 131 19.42 -26.21 18.23
N VAL A 132 19.05 -24.95 18.02
CA VAL A 132 19.83 -23.80 18.47
C VAL A 132 19.58 -23.59 19.95
N ILE A 133 18.33 -23.60 20.40
CA ILE A 133 18.01 -23.43 21.82
C ILE A 133 18.67 -24.48 22.70
N LYS A 134 18.66 -25.75 22.26
CA LYS A 134 19.36 -26.83 22.98
C LYS A 134 20.86 -26.58 23.16
N ARG A 135 21.50 -25.84 22.24
CA ARG A 135 22.94 -25.54 22.27
C ARG A 135 23.28 -24.15 22.80
N HIS A 136 22.32 -23.23 22.69
CA HIS A 136 22.45 -21.81 22.95
C HIS A 136 21.18 -21.27 23.62
N PRO A 137 20.79 -21.80 24.81
CA PRO A 137 19.59 -21.32 25.50
C PRO A 137 19.71 -19.85 25.94
N GLU A 138 20.94 -19.33 26.07
CA GLU A 138 21.24 -17.91 26.34
C GLU A 138 20.78 -16.95 25.24
N GLU A 139 20.44 -17.48 24.06
CA GLU A 139 19.96 -16.72 22.91
C GLU A 139 18.48 -16.44 22.94
N LEU A 140 17.73 -17.02 23.89
CA LEU A 140 16.33 -16.68 24.09
C LEU A 140 16.18 -15.30 24.73
N ALA A 141 15.23 -14.53 24.19
CA ALA A 141 14.75 -13.32 24.83
C ALA A 141 14.24 -13.64 26.24
N ARG A 142 14.45 -12.71 27.16
CA ARG A 142 13.91 -12.79 28.53
C ARG A 142 12.81 -11.77 28.74
N ASN A 143 11.79 -12.15 29.50
CA ASN A 143 10.74 -11.25 29.96
C ASN A 143 11.22 -10.44 31.18
N HIS A 144 10.35 -9.57 31.70
CA HIS A 144 10.64 -8.73 32.87
C HIS A 144 10.96 -9.52 34.15
N ARG A 145 10.57 -10.79 34.24
CA ARG A 145 10.88 -11.71 35.36
C ARG A 145 12.20 -12.44 35.16
N GLY A 146 12.90 -12.18 34.06
CA GLY A 146 14.10 -12.90 33.67
C GLY A 146 13.83 -14.29 33.10
N GLU A 147 12.57 -14.69 32.92
CA GLU A 147 12.21 -15.98 32.34
C GLU A 147 12.45 -15.96 30.83
N ALA A 148 13.02 -17.05 30.30
CA ALA A 148 13.19 -17.20 28.86
C ALA A 148 11.85 -17.49 28.18
N PHE A 149 11.59 -16.90 27.01
CA PHE A 149 10.42 -17.26 26.22
C PHE A 149 10.62 -18.63 25.56
N SER A 150 10.02 -19.69 26.14
CA SER A 150 9.99 -21.04 25.58
C SER A 150 8.59 -21.70 25.74
N LYS A 151 7.85 -21.81 24.61
CA LYS A 151 6.58 -22.55 24.29
C LYS A 151 5.35 -22.55 25.24
N PRO A 152 4.10 -22.33 24.72
CA PRO A 152 3.37 -23.30 23.86
C PRO A 152 2.70 -22.82 22.53
N TYR A 153 2.73 -21.54 22.13
CA TYR A 153 2.15 -21.03 20.86
C TYR A 153 3.10 -21.02 19.63
N LEU A 154 2.62 -20.61 18.45
CA LEU A 154 3.33 -20.62 17.15
C LEU A 154 4.62 -19.75 17.04
N TYR A 155 4.90 -18.84 17.98
CA TYR A 155 6.01 -17.84 17.92
C TYR A 155 6.95 -17.86 19.13
N THR A 156 7.36 -19.03 19.58
CA THR A 156 7.70 -19.23 20.99
C THR A 156 9.16 -19.35 21.35
N ASN A 157 10.03 -19.06 20.40
CA ASN A 157 11.47 -19.13 20.54
C ASN A 157 12.06 -17.76 20.18
N VAL A 158 11.54 -16.70 20.81
CA VAL A 158 11.89 -15.32 20.48
C VAL A 158 13.37 -15.10 20.79
N PRO A 159 14.19 -14.66 19.83
CA PRO A 159 15.62 -14.48 20.04
C PRO A 159 15.93 -13.20 20.83
N ARG A 160 17.11 -13.18 21.45
CA ARG A 160 17.73 -12.01 22.07
C ARG A 160 18.37 -11.14 21.00
N LEU A 161 17.76 -10.01 20.64
CA LEU A 161 18.20 -9.19 19.48
C LEU A 161 19.57 -8.55 19.67
N GLY A 162 20.01 -8.40 20.92
CA GLY A 162 21.34 -7.91 21.27
C GLY A 162 22.48 -8.90 21.09
N SER A 163 22.19 -10.19 20.87
CA SER A 163 23.23 -11.22 20.89
C SER A 163 24.24 -11.09 19.73
N PRO A 164 25.56 -11.14 20.01
CA PRO A 164 26.58 -11.26 18.98
C PRO A 164 26.44 -12.52 18.12
N TRP A 165 26.00 -13.63 18.71
CA TRP A 165 25.78 -14.89 17.99
C TRP A 165 24.64 -14.74 17.00
N LEU A 166 23.48 -14.25 17.47
CA LEU A 166 22.32 -14.00 16.62
C LEU A 166 22.68 -13.06 15.48
N LYS A 167 23.39 -11.97 15.81
CA LYS A 167 23.90 -11.04 14.80
C LYS A 167 24.64 -11.87 13.75
N LYS A 168 25.76 -12.52 14.09
CA LYS A 168 26.54 -13.30 13.11
C LYS A 168 25.68 -14.21 12.21
N ARG A 169 24.68 -14.90 12.78
CA ARG A 169 23.77 -15.78 12.03
C ARG A 169 22.81 -15.06 11.10
N ILE A 170 22.26 -13.91 11.48
CA ILE A 170 21.46 -13.07 10.59
C ILE A 170 22.29 -12.70 9.35
N ARG A 171 23.52 -12.22 9.51
CA ARG A 171 24.39 -11.87 8.38
C ARG A 171 24.71 -13.05 7.48
N GLU A 172 25.12 -14.19 8.03
CA GLU A 172 25.41 -15.40 7.24
C GLU A 172 24.18 -15.88 6.44
N THR A 173 22.99 -15.78 7.05
CA THR A 173 21.71 -16.16 6.43
C THR A 173 21.38 -15.24 5.26
N HIS A 174 21.47 -13.92 5.46
CA HIS A 174 21.14 -12.92 4.42
C HIS A 174 22.18 -12.86 3.31
N LEU A 175 23.46 -13.10 3.63
CA LEU A 175 24.50 -13.30 2.64
C LEU A 175 24.20 -14.51 1.75
N SER A 176 23.86 -15.65 2.36
CA SER A 176 23.48 -16.84 1.61
C SER A 176 22.25 -16.57 0.74
N MET A 177 21.24 -15.91 1.30
CA MET A 177 20.02 -15.55 0.59
C MET A 177 20.29 -14.62 -0.60
N ALA A 178 21.12 -13.59 -0.43
CA ALA A 178 21.51 -12.68 -1.52
C ALA A 178 22.20 -13.45 -2.65
N LEU A 179 23.13 -14.35 -2.32
CA LEU A 179 23.79 -15.18 -3.31
C LEU A 179 22.81 -16.12 -4.05
N TRP A 180 21.79 -16.63 -3.36
CA TRP A 180 20.73 -17.45 -3.98
C TRP A 180 19.83 -16.63 -4.90
N CYS A 181 19.38 -15.47 -4.43
CA CYS A 181 18.58 -14.54 -5.21
C CYS A 181 19.32 -14.11 -6.48
N ARG A 182 20.64 -13.90 -6.38
CA ARG A 182 21.50 -13.58 -7.52
C ARG A 182 21.65 -14.73 -8.50
N ALA A 183 21.61 -15.97 -8.03
CA ALA A 183 21.82 -17.15 -8.87
C ALA A 183 20.57 -17.55 -9.68
N HIS A 184 19.36 -17.27 -9.18
CA HIS A 184 18.12 -17.78 -9.78
C HIS A 184 17.34 -16.69 -10.54
N PRO A 185 17.04 -16.86 -11.84
CA PRO A 185 16.45 -15.80 -12.67
C PRO A 185 14.97 -15.45 -12.38
N ALA A 186 14.22 -16.28 -11.63
CA ALA A 186 12.91 -15.86 -11.09
C ALA A 186 13.01 -15.08 -9.79
N ILE A 187 14.10 -15.18 -9.04
CA ILE A 187 14.11 -14.57 -7.71
C ILE A 187 14.34 -13.07 -7.87
N MET A 188 13.33 -12.28 -7.48
CA MET A 188 13.41 -10.83 -7.54
C MET A 188 14.40 -10.31 -6.49
N GLY A 189 14.20 -10.75 -5.26
CA GLY A 189 14.99 -10.42 -4.10
C GLY A 189 14.31 -10.96 -2.84
N PRO A 190 15.01 -10.92 -1.69
CA PRO A 190 14.49 -11.53 -0.48
C PRO A 190 13.49 -10.61 0.22
N LEU A 191 12.49 -11.25 0.84
CA LEU A 191 11.71 -10.62 1.90
C LEU A 191 12.44 -10.84 3.22
N VAL A 192 13.11 -9.80 3.70
CA VAL A 192 14.05 -9.88 4.83
C VAL A 192 13.36 -9.90 6.19
N TYR A 193 12.10 -9.48 6.23
CA TYR A 193 11.30 -9.52 7.44
C TYR A 193 9.79 -9.53 7.15
N GLU A 194 9.02 -10.07 8.08
CA GLU A 194 7.55 -10.10 8.06
C GLU A 194 7.00 -9.92 9.48
N GLU A 195 6.27 -8.85 9.77
CA GLU A 195 5.64 -8.60 11.09
C GLU A 195 6.59 -8.26 12.24
N MET A 196 7.72 -7.60 12.01
CA MET A 196 8.72 -7.50 13.08
C MET A 196 8.15 -6.78 14.32
N HIS A 197 8.10 -7.51 15.42
CA HIS A 197 7.69 -7.01 16.72
C HIS A 197 8.60 -7.60 17.78
N TYR A 198 9.00 -6.77 18.74
CA TYR A 198 9.88 -7.18 19.83
C TYR A 198 9.30 -6.80 21.19
N ASN A 199 8.01 -7.08 21.35
CA ASN A 199 7.26 -6.64 22.52
C ASN A 199 7.67 -7.43 23.77
N PHE A 200 8.05 -8.68 23.60
CA PHE A 200 8.24 -9.67 24.66
C PHE A 200 9.65 -9.61 25.30
N GLY A 201 10.69 -9.31 24.53
CA GLY A 201 12.08 -9.33 25.00
C GLY A 201 12.63 -8.01 25.56
N GLY A 202 13.97 -7.93 25.66
CA GLY A 202 14.69 -6.71 26.07
C GLY A 202 15.16 -6.68 27.53
N TYR A 203 14.98 -7.77 28.28
CA TYR A 203 15.29 -7.83 29.72
C TYR A 203 16.49 -8.73 30.06
N SER A 204 17.18 -9.27 29.05
CA SER A 204 18.43 -9.99 29.31
C SER A 204 19.54 -9.02 29.77
N PRO A 205 20.55 -9.45 30.56
CA PRO A 205 21.62 -8.55 31.02
C PRO A 205 22.32 -7.78 29.88
N LEU A 206 22.47 -8.43 28.73
CA LEU A 206 23.05 -7.81 27.53
C LEU A 206 22.14 -6.72 26.96
N GLU A 207 20.84 -6.97 26.86
CA GLU A 207 19.88 -6.00 26.31
C GLU A 207 19.59 -4.85 27.28
N VAL A 208 19.68 -5.10 28.58
CA VAL A 208 19.68 -4.04 29.61
C VAL A 208 20.85 -3.10 29.38
N GLU A 209 22.04 -3.62 29.08
CA GLU A 209 23.19 -2.77 28.77
C GLU A 209 23.05 -2.05 27.43
N GLU A 210 22.49 -2.71 26.40
CA GLU A 210 22.16 -2.04 25.14
C GLU A 210 21.09 -0.94 25.35
N TYR A 211 20.13 -1.14 26.25
CA TYR A 211 19.16 -0.11 26.62
C TYR A 211 19.84 1.07 27.31
N ARG A 212 20.73 0.82 28.27
CA ARG A 212 21.52 1.89 28.92
C ARG A 212 22.39 2.64 27.92
N LYS A 213 22.97 1.95 26.94
CA LYS A 213 23.69 2.58 25.82
C LYS A 213 22.77 3.46 24.96
N PHE A 214 21.57 2.99 24.68
CA PHE A 214 20.55 3.80 24.00
C PHE A 214 20.22 5.07 24.80
N LEU A 215 20.01 4.96 26.12
CA LEU A 215 19.76 6.11 26.98
C LEU A 215 20.93 7.11 26.99
N ARG A 216 22.18 6.62 27.08
CA ARG A 216 23.39 7.48 26.96
C ARG A 216 23.43 8.22 25.63
N THR A 217 23.03 7.56 24.54
CA THR A 217 23.00 8.18 23.22
C THR A 217 21.88 9.21 23.10
N LYS A 218 20.70 8.93 23.63
CA LYS A 218 19.52 9.81 23.55
C LYS A 218 19.69 11.07 24.41
N TYR A 219 20.16 10.93 25.64
CA TYR A 219 20.17 12.02 26.63
C TYR A 219 21.55 12.65 26.82
N ALA A 220 22.62 12.04 26.30
CA ALA A 220 24.03 12.40 26.49
C ALA A 220 24.54 12.31 27.95
N THR A 221 23.79 12.82 28.94
CA THR A 221 24.16 12.85 30.36
C THR A 221 23.02 12.36 31.26
N ILE A 222 23.37 11.85 32.44
CA ILE A 222 22.36 11.43 33.42
C ILE A 222 21.56 12.63 33.97
N ALA A 223 22.17 13.81 34.04
CA ALA A 223 21.52 15.04 34.46
C ALA A 223 20.40 15.45 33.48
N ALA A 224 20.64 15.35 32.18
CA ALA A 224 19.62 15.61 31.16
C ALA A 224 18.47 14.60 31.24
N LEU A 225 18.77 13.31 31.41
CA LEU A 225 17.76 12.28 31.62
C LEU A 225 16.94 12.56 32.88
N ASN A 226 17.58 12.84 34.01
CA ASN A 226 16.88 13.15 35.27
C ASN A 226 16.03 14.40 35.18
N HIS A 227 16.49 15.43 34.46
CA HIS A 227 15.70 16.61 34.20
C HIS A 227 14.43 16.28 33.41
N GLU A 228 14.57 15.49 32.35
CA GLU A 228 13.44 15.10 31.48
C GLU A 228 12.47 14.14 32.18
N TRP A 229 12.98 13.11 32.86
CA TRP A 229 12.15 12.10 33.53
C TRP A 229 11.65 12.56 34.90
N LYS A 230 12.19 13.66 35.41
CA LYS A 230 12.05 14.13 36.81
C LYS A 230 12.42 13.00 37.79
N SER A 231 13.57 12.38 37.56
CA SER A 231 14.15 11.30 38.35
C SER A 231 15.42 11.75 39.08
N ALA A 232 16.03 10.85 39.86
CA ALA A 232 17.22 11.14 40.66
C ALA A 232 18.31 10.06 40.53
N TYR A 233 18.46 9.45 39.34
CA TYR A 233 19.50 8.44 39.10
C TYR A 233 20.89 9.07 39.14
N ARG A 234 21.84 8.46 39.84
CA ARG A 234 23.23 8.94 39.90
C ARG A 234 24.00 8.56 38.64
N THR A 235 23.67 7.41 38.04
CA THR A 235 24.32 6.91 36.83
C THR A 235 23.32 6.15 35.96
N PHE A 236 23.65 5.93 34.68
CA PHE A 236 22.82 5.09 33.79
C PHE A 236 22.77 3.62 34.23
N SER A 237 23.71 3.13 35.05
CA SER A 237 23.69 1.74 35.52
C SER A 237 22.62 1.47 36.58
N GLU A 238 22.10 2.51 37.22
CA GLU A 238 20.97 2.41 38.15
C GLU A 238 19.63 2.25 37.43
N ILE A 239 19.58 2.54 36.12
CA ILE A 239 18.36 2.46 35.34
C ILE A 239 18.15 1.00 34.88
N SER A 240 16.96 0.49 35.16
CA SER A 240 16.47 -0.80 34.69
C SER A 240 15.33 -0.59 33.68
N PRO A 241 15.14 -1.52 32.73
CA PRO A 241 13.94 -1.54 31.92
C PRO A 241 12.67 -1.53 32.80
N PRO A 242 11.59 -0.89 32.34
CA PRO A 242 10.31 -0.85 33.05
C PRO A 242 9.75 -2.27 33.24
N THR A 243 9.33 -2.62 34.46
CA THR A 243 8.53 -3.82 34.76
C THR A 243 7.15 -3.39 35.27
N ALA A 244 6.14 -4.27 35.17
CA ALA A 244 4.80 -3.97 35.70
C ALA A 244 4.86 -3.61 37.20
N GLU A 245 5.66 -4.35 37.96
CA GLU A 245 5.87 -4.14 39.39
C GLU A 245 6.58 -2.81 39.69
N SER A 246 7.56 -2.41 38.87
CA SER A 246 8.38 -1.21 39.14
C SER A 246 7.69 0.11 38.78
N GLU A 247 6.61 0.08 37.98
CA GLU A 247 5.98 1.30 37.47
C GLU A 247 4.54 1.50 37.93
N ASN A 248 4.00 0.68 38.85
CA ASN A 248 2.57 0.70 39.22
C ASN A 248 1.65 0.68 37.98
N GLN A 249 2.12 0.05 36.90
CA GLN A 249 1.36 -0.04 35.66
C GLN A 249 0.70 -1.40 35.63
N ASP A 250 -0.61 -1.41 35.84
CA ASP A 250 -1.54 -2.42 35.29
C ASP A 250 -1.61 -2.30 33.76
N MET A 251 -0.47 -2.08 33.11
CA MET A 251 -0.34 -2.38 31.70
C MET A 251 -0.31 -3.89 31.60
N PRO A 252 -1.32 -4.55 31.00
CA PRO A 252 -1.27 -5.98 30.80
C PRO A 252 -0.03 -6.29 29.98
N LEU A 253 1.01 -6.78 30.66
CA LEU A 253 2.21 -7.32 30.05
C LEU A 253 1.83 -8.65 29.41
N TYR A 254 1.19 -8.59 28.23
CA TYR A 254 1.24 -9.53 27.10
C TYR A 254 1.32 -11.06 27.36
N GLY A 255 0.92 -11.56 28.53
CA GLY A 255 1.31 -12.90 28.97
C GLY A 255 0.37 -13.58 29.95
N THR A 256 -0.91 -13.19 30.02
CA THR A 256 -1.90 -13.97 30.79
C THR A 256 -2.38 -15.18 29.98
N ARG A 257 -2.53 -16.32 30.67
CA ARG A 257 -2.73 -17.69 30.15
C ARG A 257 -3.95 -17.96 29.27
N SER A 258 -4.89 -17.03 29.13
CA SER A 258 -6.05 -17.18 28.24
C SER A 258 -5.73 -16.55 26.90
N GLY A 259 -5.92 -17.27 25.79
CA GLY A 259 -5.63 -16.79 24.42
C GLY A 259 -6.46 -15.59 23.94
N ALA A 260 -7.03 -14.79 24.84
CA ALA A 260 -7.58 -13.47 24.56
C ALA A 260 -6.44 -12.44 24.61
N ASP A 261 -6.34 -11.61 23.58
CA ASP A 261 -5.40 -10.50 23.49
C ASP A 261 -5.58 -9.58 24.72
N PRO A 262 -4.63 -9.54 25.68
CA PRO A 262 -4.86 -8.86 26.96
C PRO A 262 -4.90 -7.33 26.83
N PHE A 263 -4.80 -6.80 25.61
CA PHE A 263 -5.13 -5.41 25.27
C PHE A 263 -6.56 -4.99 25.58
N ILE A 264 -7.49 -5.92 25.74
CA ILE A 264 -8.88 -5.63 26.08
C ILE A 264 -9.05 -5.38 27.59
N LEU A 265 -8.07 -5.76 28.42
CA LEU A 265 -8.22 -5.71 29.89
C LEU A 265 -7.68 -4.44 30.57
N ALA A 266 -7.15 -3.46 29.83
CA ALA A 266 -6.72 -2.16 30.39
C ALA A 266 -7.89 -1.18 30.64
N ALA A 267 -9.05 -1.71 31.05
CA ALA A 267 -10.24 -0.94 31.40
C ALA A 267 -10.56 -1.01 32.91
N THR A 268 -9.59 -1.40 33.73
CA THR A 268 -9.68 -1.21 35.18
C THR A 268 -9.22 0.20 35.54
N GLU A 269 -10.07 0.87 36.31
CA GLU A 269 -10.23 2.30 36.63
C GLU A 269 -8.99 3.13 37.06
N GLU A 270 -7.78 2.58 37.15
CA GLU A 270 -6.62 3.32 37.65
C GLU A 270 -5.89 4.10 36.53
N LYS A 271 -5.60 5.38 36.80
CA LYS A 271 -4.83 6.26 35.92
C LYS A 271 -3.42 5.72 35.71
N ILE A 272 -3.22 4.92 34.66
CA ILE A 272 -1.89 4.49 34.24
C ILE A 272 -1.18 5.70 33.62
N GLU A 273 -0.37 6.41 34.42
CA GLU A 273 0.57 7.40 33.88
C GLU A 273 1.63 6.70 33.05
N LEU A 274 1.80 7.15 31.80
CA LEU A 274 2.86 6.64 30.94
C LEU A 274 4.21 7.14 31.48
N SER A 275 4.99 6.24 32.05
CA SER A 275 6.35 6.53 32.50
C SER A 275 7.25 6.90 31.30
N PRO A 276 8.08 7.96 31.39
CA PRO A 276 9.06 8.26 30.35
C PRO A 276 10.12 7.15 30.17
N ASN A 277 10.34 6.30 31.18
CA ASN A 277 11.13 5.07 31.04
C ASN A 277 10.41 4.03 30.16
N ALA A 278 9.10 3.82 30.35
CA ALA A 278 8.27 2.97 29.47
C ALA A 278 8.31 3.39 28.00
N LEU A 279 8.16 4.69 27.75
CA LEU A 279 8.26 5.25 26.41
C LEU A 279 9.67 5.04 25.83
N SER A 280 10.72 5.36 26.60
CA SER A 280 12.11 5.21 26.16
C SER A 280 12.49 3.76 25.88
N PHE A 281 12.00 2.81 26.67
CA PHE A 281 12.23 1.39 26.45
C PHE A 281 11.50 0.87 25.20
N SER A 282 10.29 1.36 24.94
CA SER A 282 9.57 1.08 23.69
C SER A 282 10.33 1.61 22.47
N LEU A 283 10.88 2.83 22.57
CA LEU A 283 11.74 3.41 21.52
C LEU A 283 13.04 2.63 21.33
N PHE A 284 13.66 2.14 22.41
CA PHE A 284 14.83 1.26 22.35
C PHE A 284 14.55 -0.03 21.57
N LYS A 285 13.43 -0.71 21.87
CA LYS A 285 13.01 -1.93 21.17
C LYS A 285 12.85 -1.69 19.66
N ILE A 286 12.46 -0.50 19.26
CA ILE A 286 12.32 -0.13 17.86
C ILE A 286 13.67 0.20 17.26
N ALA A 287 14.52 0.94 17.97
CA ALA A 287 15.89 1.24 17.54
C ALA A 287 16.72 -0.03 17.30
N ILE A 288 16.61 -1.05 18.15
CA ILE A 288 17.32 -2.31 17.94
C ILE A 288 16.77 -3.09 16.74
N LEU A 289 15.45 -3.13 16.53
CA LEU A 289 14.85 -3.74 15.33
C LEU A 289 15.32 -3.04 14.05
N LEU A 290 15.37 -1.71 14.08
CA LEU A 290 15.88 -0.85 13.02
C LEU A 290 17.33 -1.18 12.64
N GLU A 291 18.19 -1.30 13.65
CA GLU A 291 19.60 -1.66 13.46
C GLU A 291 19.73 -3.04 12.80
N ARG A 292 18.87 -4.01 13.18
CA ARG A 292 18.87 -5.35 12.56
C ARG A 292 18.39 -5.30 11.11
N GLN A 293 17.37 -4.49 10.80
CA GLN A 293 16.89 -4.26 9.43
C GLN A 293 17.97 -3.67 8.54
N GLU A 294 18.61 -2.60 8.99
CA GLU A 294 19.72 -1.96 8.29
C GLU A 294 20.79 -2.95 7.90
N TRP A 295 21.13 -3.83 8.84
CA TRP A 295 22.19 -4.78 8.62
C TRP A 295 21.82 -5.89 7.63
N MET A 296 20.58 -6.39 7.68
CA MET A 296 20.05 -7.32 6.67
C MET A 296 20.09 -6.69 5.28
N TYR A 297 19.59 -5.45 5.16
CA TYR A 297 19.59 -4.69 3.91
C TYR A 297 21.00 -4.49 3.36
N ARG A 298 21.93 -3.93 4.16
CA ARG A 298 23.31 -3.69 3.74
C ARG A 298 24.02 -4.98 3.33
N THR A 299 23.81 -6.07 4.07
CA THR A 299 24.39 -7.39 3.72
C THR A 299 23.96 -7.85 2.33
N ILE A 300 22.72 -7.59 1.92
CA ILE A 300 22.23 -7.93 0.58
C ILE A 300 22.79 -6.95 -0.46
N LYS A 301 22.77 -5.65 -0.17
CA LYS A 301 23.25 -4.60 -1.07
C LYS A 301 24.74 -4.69 -1.36
N ASP A 302 25.55 -5.17 -0.41
CA ASP A 302 26.97 -5.41 -0.62
C ASP A 302 27.23 -6.52 -1.66
N ILE A 303 26.29 -7.46 -1.83
CA ILE A 303 26.38 -8.56 -2.81
C ILE A 303 25.79 -8.17 -4.16
N ASP A 304 24.71 -7.40 -4.15
CA ASP A 304 24.02 -6.91 -5.33
C ASP A 304 23.29 -5.58 -5.02
N PRO A 305 23.90 -4.44 -5.37
CA PRO A 305 23.32 -3.12 -5.11
C PRO A 305 21.96 -2.90 -5.79
N ASP A 306 21.73 -3.53 -6.94
CA ASP A 306 20.50 -3.40 -7.72
C ASP A 306 19.38 -4.31 -7.17
N MET A 307 19.70 -5.35 -6.39
CA MET A 307 18.71 -6.32 -5.90
C MET A 307 17.66 -5.65 -5.00
N PRO A 308 16.36 -5.74 -5.32
CA PRO A 308 15.30 -5.24 -4.46
C PRO A 308 15.29 -6.01 -3.14
N VAL A 309 15.41 -5.30 -2.03
CA VAL A 309 15.16 -5.85 -0.70
C VAL A 309 13.73 -5.54 -0.33
N LEU A 310 12.96 -6.58 0.02
CA LEU A 310 11.58 -6.42 0.43
C LEU A 310 11.50 -6.47 1.96
N GLY A 311 10.69 -5.59 2.55
CA GLY A 311 10.27 -5.65 3.95
C GLY A 311 8.75 -5.78 4.03
N TYR A 312 8.22 -6.59 4.95
CA TYR A 312 6.78 -6.85 5.06
C TYR A 312 6.26 -6.63 6.48
N LYS A 313 5.04 -6.08 6.55
CA LYS A 313 4.06 -6.13 7.64
C LYS A 313 4.55 -5.64 9.01
N THR A 314 3.69 -4.86 9.65
CA THR A 314 3.54 -4.85 11.11
C THR A 314 2.07 -4.60 11.39
N ALA A 315 1.29 -5.65 11.64
CA ALA A 315 -0.16 -5.54 11.93
C ALA A 315 -0.47 -4.62 13.12
N ARG A 316 0.55 -4.21 13.88
CA ARG A 316 0.42 -3.42 15.09
C ARG A 316 1.44 -2.29 15.13
N GLY A 317 1.60 -1.55 14.04
CA GLY A 317 1.61 -0.09 14.15
C GLY A 317 2.71 0.71 13.42
N PRO A 318 2.56 2.04 13.43
CA PRO A 318 3.22 2.96 12.48
C PRO A 318 4.72 3.21 12.70
N LEU A 319 5.23 3.03 13.93
CA LEU A 319 6.65 3.26 14.20
C LEU A 319 7.57 2.34 13.38
N MET A 320 7.10 1.16 13.01
CA MET A 320 7.86 0.24 12.17
C MET A 320 7.81 0.61 10.68
N TRP A 321 6.92 1.51 10.26
CA TRP A 321 6.89 2.03 8.88
C TRP A 321 8.15 2.85 8.58
N TYR A 322 8.65 3.56 9.58
CA TYR A 322 9.91 4.30 9.55
C TYR A 322 11.09 3.41 9.92
N SER A 323 10.83 2.21 10.45
CA SER A 323 11.85 1.18 10.51
C SER A 323 12.21 0.61 9.14
N ASN A 324 11.27 0.68 8.18
CA ASN A 324 11.49 0.19 6.82
C ASN A 324 12.35 1.10 5.95
N GLN A 325 13.13 2.02 6.55
CA GLN A 325 14.21 2.74 5.87
C GLN A 325 15.25 1.81 5.22
N TRP A 326 15.11 0.51 5.38
CA TRP A 326 16.06 -0.48 4.89
C TRP A 326 15.35 -1.55 4.06
N ALA A 327 14.45 -1.11 3.16
CA ALA A 327 13.93 -1.91 2.05
C ALA A 327 13.73 -1.03 0.81
N ASP A 328 13.85 -1.62 -0.38
CA ASP A 328 13.46 -0.95 -1.63
C ASP A 328 11.96 -1.08 -1.89
N VAL A 329 11.35 -2.16 -1.40
CA VAL A 329 9.91 -2.41 -1.50
C VAL A 329 9.35 -2.74 -0.11
N SER A 330 8.43 -1.92 0.36
CA SER A 330 7.72 -2.09 1.61
C SER A 330 6.32 -2.65 1.37
N GLY A 331 6.08 -3.91 1.70
CA GLY A 331 4.73 -4.47 1.78
C GLY A 331 4.05 -4.07 3.09
N TYR A 332 3.02 -3.25 3.02
CA TYR A 332 2.24 -2.76 4.15
C TYR A 332 1.02 -3.64 4.38
N CYS A 333 0.79 -4.15 5.60
CA CYS A 333 -0.47 -4.80 5.98
C CYS A 333 -1.24 -3.92 6.96
N ASP A 334 -2.40 -3.46 6.52
CA ASP A 334 -3.67 -3.38 7.23
C ASP A 334 -4.56 -2.33 6.55
N ILE A 335 -5.25 -2.79 5.52
CA ILE A 335 -6.14 -2.00 4.67
C ILE A 335 -7.53 -1.81 5.31
N THR A 336 -7.76 -2.39 6.49
CA THR A 336 -8.92 -2.01 7.33
C THR A 336 -8.70 -0.66 8.02
N SER A 337 -7.45 -0.20 8.12
CA SER A 337 -7.12 1.15 8.56
C SER A 337 -6.88 2.05 7.34
N SER A 338 -7.67 3.12 7.15
CA SER A 338 -7.42 4.18 6.15
C SER A 338 -6.14 5.00 6.40
N LEU A 339 -5.23 4.43 7.20
CA LEU A 339 -3.91 4.93 7.56
C LEU A 339 -2.83 4.65 6.51
N ALA A 340 -3.04 3.62 5.70
CA ALA A 340 -2.10 3.26 4.64
C ALA A 340 -2.00 4.38 3.58
N MET A 341 -3.16 5.00 3.28
CA MET A 341 -3.35 5.94 2.17
C MET A 341 -2.61 7.27 2.38
N PRO A 342 -2.64 7.88 3.59
CA PRO A 342 -1.81 9.04 3.88
C PRO A 342 -0.33 8.68 4.07
N GLY A 343 -0.05 7.50 4.63
CA GLY A 343 1.31 6.98 4.78
C GLY A 343 2.04 6.99 3.44
N ILE A 344 1.42 6.48 2.36
CA ILE A 344 1.97 6.46 0.99
C ILE A 344 2.55 7.82 0.56
N SER A 345 1.84 8.92 0.81
CA SER A 345 2.32 10.26 0.45
C SER A 345 3.57 10.69 1.24
N THR A 346 3.76 10.17 2.46
CA THR A 346 4.96 10.44 3.28
C THR A 346 6.18 9.62 2.87
N PHE A 347 6.01 8.51 2.14
CA PHE A 347 7.13 7.66 1.74
C PHE A 347 8.05 8.35 0.72
N GLU A 348 7.56 9.33 -0.06
CA GLU A 348 8.45 10.16 -0.89
C GLU A 348 9.45 10.98 -0.05
N ALA A 349 9.16 11.19 1.25
CA ALA A 349 10.00 11.93 2.18
C ALA A 349 10.82 11.05 3.14
N VAL A 350 10.55 9.73 3.20
CA VAL A 350 11.40 8.79 3.95
C VAL A 350 12.56 8.38 3.03
N PRO A 351 13.84 8.48 3.44
CA PRO A 351 14.98 8.37 2.53
C PRO A 351 15.14 7.06 1.72
N GLN A 352 14.34 6.00 1.93
CA GLN A 352 14.70 4.66 1.46
C GLN A 352 13.58 3.65 1.09
N PRO A 353 12.39 3.54 1.73
CA PRO A 353 11.34 2.72 1.16
C PRO A 353 10.74 3.49 0.01
N SER A 354 11.23 3.17 -1.16
CA SER A 354 10.93 3.85 -2.41
C SER A 354 9.58 3.37 -2.94
N ILE A 355 9.18 2.15 -2.63
CA ILE A 355 7.98 1.53 -3.18
C ILE A 355 7.13 1.02 -2.03
N VAL A 356 5.91 1.53 -1.94
CA VAL A 356 4.91 1.03 -1.00
C VAL A 356 3.99 0.08 -1.76
N SER A 357 3.95 -1.16 -1.28
CA SER A 357 3.02 -2.18 -1.72
C SER A 357 1.91 -2.30 -0.69
N LEU A 358 0.68 -2.05 -1.06
CA LEU A 358 -0.47 -2.18 -0.17
C LEU A 358 -0.90 -3.65 -0.06
N CYS A 359 -0.91 -4.23 1.14
CA CYS A 359 -1.42 -5.57 1.45
C CYS A 359 -2.87 -5.52 1.88
N GLU A 360 -3.73 -6.15 1.09
CA GLU A 360 -5.15 -6.27 1.41
C GLU A 360 -5.44 -7.45 2.33
N TYR A 361 -5.77 -7.16 3.59
CA TYR A 361 -6.55 -8.04 4.45
C TYR A 361 -8.01 -7.88 4.09
N TRP A 362 -8.56 -8.87 3.42
CA TRP A 362 -9.98 -8.87 3.09
C TRP A 362 -10.82 -9.74 4.02
N GLU A 363 -10.19 -10.39 5.00
CA GLU A 363 -10.80 -11.49 5.76
C GLU A 363 -11.38 -11.08 7.11
N TRP A 364 -11.32 -9.80 7.49
CA TRP A 364 -11.83 -9.35 8.79
C TRP A 364 -12.92 -8.30 8.59
N PRO A 365 -14.22 -8.67 8.46
CA PRO A 365 -15.20 -7.90 9.21
C PRO A 365 -14.69 -7.93 10.66
N SER A 366 -14.48 -6.76 11.26
CA SER A 366 -13.84 -6.56 12.56
C SER A 366 -14.61 -7.16 13.75
N GLY A 367 -14.94 -8.46 13.73
CA GLY A 367 -15.81 -9.12 14.72
C GLY A 367 -15.61 -10.63 14.88
N GLY A 368 -14.50 -11.21 14.40
CA GLY A 368 -14.26 -12.66 14.44
C GLY A 368 -13.75 -13.25 15.77
N TRP A 369 -14.27 -12.85 16.94
CA TRP A 369 -13.90 -13.52 18.22
C TRP A 369 -14.94 -14.61 18.61
N PRO A 370 -14.53 -15.85 18.95
CA PRO A 370 -15.38 -17.05 18.76
C PRO A 370 -16.32 -17.44 19.91
N HIS A 371 -16.66 -16.55 20.85
CA HIS A 371 -17.49 -16.93 22.02
C HIS A 371 -18.86 -16.27 22.11
N TYR A 372 -19.29 -15.51 21.10
CA TYR A 372 -20.66 -14.98 21.10
C TYR A 372 -21.39 -15.34 19.78
N PRO A 373 -22.48 -16.12 19.85
CA PRO A 373 -23.33 -16.38 18.70
C PRO A 373 -24.01 -15.07 18.30
N PHE A 374 -23.42 -14.34 17.37
CA PHE A 374 -24.11 -13.23 16.71
C PHE A 374 -25.27 -13.81 15.91
N TYR A 375 -26.48 -13.65 16.44
CA TYR A 375 -27.72 -13.88 15.71
C TYR A 375 -27.68 -13.09 14.39
N ARG A 376 -27.65 -13.79 13.24
CA ARG A 376 -28.14 -13.26 11.96
C ARG A 376 -29.64 -13.03 12.10
N GLY A 377 -30.03 -12.00 12.83
CA GLY A 377 -31.42 -11.59 12.95
C GLY A 377 -31.93 -11.04 11.61
N PRO A 378 -33.23 -11.20 11.30
CA PRO A 378 -33.86 -10.72 10.06
C PRO A 378 -33.72 -9.19 9.82
N TRP A 379 -33.26 -8.42 10.81
CA TRP A 379 -33.12 -6.96 10.76
C TRP A 379 -31.88 -6.46 9.98
N GLN A 380 -30.83 -7.27 9.79
CA GLN A 380 -29.68 -6.89 8.95
C GLN A 380 -30.00 -6.91 7.43
N ARG A 381 -31.16 -7.44 7.02
CA ARG A 381 -31.56 -7.50 5.60
C ARG A 381 -32.23 -6.22 5.08
N ASN A 382 -32.66 -5.30 5.95
CA ASN A 382 -33.50 -4.16 5.55
C ASN A 382 -32.86 -2.77 5.67
N ASN A 383 -31.63 -2.65 6.17
CA ASN A 383 -30.93 -1.36 6.22
C ASN A 383 -29.95 -1.23 5.04
N SER A 384 -30.23 -0.30 4.12
CA SER A 384 -29.39 0.05 2.96
C SER A 384 -27.95 0.48 3.31
N TRP A 385 -27.69 0.80 4.58
CA TRP A 385 -26.41 1.27 5.11
C TRP A 385 -25.33 0.19 5.23
N THR A 386 -25.68 -1.00 5.70
CA THR A 386 -24.74 -2.12 5.74
C THR A 386 -24.42 -2.60 4.34
N GLU A 387 -25.33 -2.44 3.38
CA GLU A 387 -25.01 -2.67 1.97
C GLU A 387 -23.94 -1.73 1.45
N ASP A 388 -23.82 -0.48 1.90
CA ASP A 388 -22.86 0.51 1.39
C ASP A 388 -21.43 0.33 1.96
N LEU A 389 -21.25 0.06 3.26
CA LEU A 389 -19.92 -0.31 3.81
C LEU A 389 -19.46 -1.70 3.31
N TYR A 390 -20.37 -2.67 3.21
CA TYR A 390 -20.09 -3.90 2.47
C TYR A 390 -19.96 -3.64 0.95
N SER A 391 -20.52 -2.56 0.40
CA SER A 391 -20.41 -2.23 -1.02
C SER A 391 -19.00 -1.79 -1.38
N VAL A 392 -18.33 -1.07 -0.48
CA VAL A 392 -16.91 -0.68 -0.62
C VAL A 392 -16.04 -1.93 -0.62
N GLN A 393 -16.31 -2.91 0.26
CA GLN A 393 -15.65 -4.21 0.21
C GLN A 393 -15.98 -4.99 -1.09
N LYS A 394 -17.19 -4.83 -1.61
CA LYS A 394 -17.64 -5.38 -2.91
C LYS A 394 -17.32 -4.47 -4.10
N ALA A 395 -16.50 -3.42 -3.93
CA ALA A 395 -16.06 -2.48 -4.96
C ALA A 395 -14.54 -2.57 -5.16
N ALA A 396 -14.00 -3.79 -5.13
CA ALA A 396 -12.56 -4.03 -5.19
C ALA A 396 -11.88 -3.34 -6.38
N TYR A 397 -12.58 -3.25 -7.53
CA TYR A 397 -12.09 -2.47 -8.67
C TYR A 397 -11.91 -0.98 -8.34
N ALA A 398 -12.93 -0.34 -7.77
CA ALA A 398 -12.93 1.08 -7.45
C ALA A 398 -11.81 1.41 -6.46
N ARG A 399 -11.69 0.57 -5.43
CA ARG A 399 -10.67 0.67 -4.39
C ARG A 399 -9.25 0.61 -4.95
N ILE A 400 -8.91 -0.44 -5.70
CA ILE A 400 -7.57 -0.59 -6.29
C ILE A 400 -7.21 0.61 -7.16
N VAL A 401 -8.17 1.13 -7.94
CA VAL A 401 -7.91 2.32 -8.76
C VAL A 401 -7.64 3.55 -7.88
N LYS A 402 -8.41 3.80 -6.81
CA LYS A 402 -8.10 4.91 -5.89
C LYS A 402 -6.71 4.77 -5.28
N GLU A 403 -6.38 3.59 -4.79
CA GLU A 403 -5.08 3.29 -4.16
C GLU A 403 -3.87 3.63 -5.04
N ILE A 404 -3.95 3.32 -6.33
CA ILE A 404 -2.90 3.66 -7.30
C ILE A 404 -2.76 5.18 -7.45
N PHE A 405 -3.89 5.89 -7.48
CA PHE A 405 -3.91 7.34 -7.60
C PHE A 405 -3.54 8.04 -6.29
N ASP A 406 -3.60 7.35 -5.15
CA ASP A 406 -3.01 7.81 -3.89
C ASP A 406 -1.50 7.62 -3.81
N GLY A 407 -0.90 7.04 -4.84
CA GLY A 407 0.54 6.90 -4.98
C GLY A 407 1.04 5.46 -4.83
N SER A 408 0.15 4.48 -4.63
CA SER A 408 0.56 3.08 -4.59
C SER A 408 1.17 2.65 -5.93
N LYS A 409 2.42 2.17 -5.90
CA LYS A 409 3.17 1.73 -7.10
C LYS A 409 3.27 0.22 -7.23
N SER A 410 2.72 -0.51 -6.26
CA SER A 410 2.60 -1.95 -6.29
C SER A 410 1.49 -2.43 -5.37
N ILE A 411 1.05 -3.66 -5.57
CA ILE A 411 -0.02 -4.24 -4.77
C ILE A 411 0.45 -5.55 -4.18
N PHE A 412 0.19 -5.72 -2.90
CA PHE A 412 0.44 -6.94 -2.16
C PHE A 412 -0.90 -7.58 -1.83
N MET A 413 -0.97 -8.89 -1.95
CA MET A 413 -2.20 -9.64 -1.68
C MET A 413 -1.82 -10.83 -0.82
N GLU A 414 -2.40 -10.90 0.38
CA GLU A 414 -2.31 -12.07 1.23
C GLU A 414 -3.56 -12.92 1.04
N ASP A 415 -3.39 -14.20 0.70
CA ASP A 415 -4.47 -15.18 0.68
C ASP A 415 -4.15 -16.28 1.68
N TYR A 416 -4.93 -16.33 2.76
CA TYR A 416 -4.83 -17.41 3.73
C TYR A 416 -5.59 -18.61 3.20
N SER A 417 -4.87 -19.45 2.45
CA SER A 417 -5.44 -20.68 1.93
C SER A 417 -5.74 -21.67 3.07
N ALA A 418 -7.02 -21.77 3.43
CA ALA A 418 -7.64 -22.79 4.28
C ALA A 418 -7.30 -22.73 5.78
N THR A 419 -8.33 -23.02 6.59
CA THR A 419 -8.32 -23.36 8.03
C THR A 419 -8.38 -22.22 9.05
N ALA A 420 -8.67 -20.96 8.74
CA ALA A 420 -9.00 -20.02 9.82
C ALA A 420 -10.35 -20.41 10.49
N PRO A 421 -10.42 -20.61 11.82
CA PRO A 421 -11.60 -21.12 12.56
C PRO A 421 -12.80 -20.16 12.62
N HIS A 422 -12.77 -19.07 11.86
CA HIS A 422 -13.73 -17.97 11.97
C HIS A 422 -14.80 -18.02 10.86
N GLY A 423 -15.55 -19.14 10.77
CA GLY A 423 -16.91 -19.22 10.21
C GLY A 423 -17.28 -18.38 8.97
N GLY A 424 -16.35 -18.14 8.05
CA GLY A 424 -16.51 -17.19 6.96
C GLY A 424 -15.71 -17.62 5.74
N CYS A 425 -16.08 -18.75 5.16
CA CYS A 425 -15.55 -19.29 3.90
C CYS A 425 -15.79 -18.38 2.67
N GLU A 426 -16.02 -17.07 2.81
CA GLU A 426 -16.46 -16.13 1.75
C GLU A 426 -15.34 -15.31 1.08
N TYR A 427 -14.08 -15.40 1.53
CA TYR A 427 -13.06 -14.40 1.17
C TYR A 427 -11.86 -14.92 0.36
N HIS A 428 -11.93 -16.16 -0.15
CA HIS A 428 -10.89 -16.70 -1.02
C HIS A 428 -11.03 -16.21 -2.47
N TYR A 429 -9.92 -16.19 -3.21
CA TYR A 429 -9.99 -15.95 -4.65
C TYR A 429 -10.80 -17.03 -5.38
N PHE A 430 -10.82 -18.24 -4.78
CA PHE A 430 -11.46 -19.45 -5.28
C PHE A 430 -12.06 -20.25 -4.12
N HIS A 431 -13.33 -20.65 -4.23
CA HIS A 431 -13.93 -21.56 -3.25
C HIS A 431 -13.67 -23.00 -3.65
N ARG A 432 -13.20 -23.83 -2.72
CA ARG A 432 -12.94 -25.28 -2.94
C ARG A 432 -14.07 -26.13 -2.37
N LYS A 433 -15.30 -25.91 -2.84
CA LYS A 433 -16.49 -26.48 -2.22
C LYS A 433 -16.44 -28.02 -2.19
N LYS A 434 -15.88 -28.67 -3.21
CA LYS A 434 -15.65 -30.13 -3.19
C LYS A 434 -14.62 -30.60 -2.16
N HIS A 435 -13.41 -30.06 -2.20
CA HIS A 435 -12.35 -30.45 -1.27
C HIS A 435 -12.77 -30.23 0.19
N TYR A 436 -13.47 -29.13 0.44
CA TYR A 436 -14.03 -28.82 1.74
C TYR A 436 -15.11 -29.83 2.18
N ARG A 437 -16.04 -30.20 1.28
CA ARG A 437 -17.01 -31.29 1.53
C ARG A 437 -16.32 -32.62 1.83
N GLU A 438 -15.26 -32.97 1.09
CA GLU A 438 -14.51 -34.22 1.30
C GLU A 438 -13.75 -34.20 2.64
N LEU A 439 -13.13 -33.08 3.02
CA LEU A 439 -12.48 -32.92 4.33
C LEU A 439 -13.49 -32.95 5.48
N ASP A 440 -14.66 -32.35 5.30
CA ASP A 440 -15.76 -32.35 6.27
C ASP A 440 -16.33 -33.76 6.46
N GLN A 441 -16.60 -34.48 5.36
CA GLN A 441 -17.00 -35.90 5.39
C GLN A 441 -15.98 -36.78 6.12
N GLN A 442 -14.69 -36.44 6.04
CA GLN A 442 -13.62 -37.14 6.76
C GLN A 442 -13.43 -36.66 8.21
N LYS A 443 -14.20 -35.68 8.69
CA LYS A 443 -13.99 -34.98 9.98
C LYS A 443 -12.58 -34.40 10.14
N LYS A 444 -11.94 -34.04 9.02
CA LYS A 444 -10.57 -33.49 8.95
C LYS A 444 -10.54 -31.99 8.66
N CYS A 445 -11.70 -31.35 8.53
CA CYS A 445 -11.78 -29.90 8.35
C CYS A 445 -11.60 -29.18 9.69
N ILE A 446 -10.36 -29.17 10.17
CA ILE A 446 -9.96 -28.56 11.44
C ILE A 446 -9.23 -27.24 11.12
N GLY A 447 -9.62 -26.18 11.83
CA GLY A 447 -9.02 -24.86 11.74
C GLY A 447 -7.64 -24.73 12.41
N TRP A 448 -6.99 -23.57 12.30
CA TRP A 448 -5.72 -23.22 12.97
C TRP A 448 -5.79 -23.32 14.50
N ASN A 449 -7.00 -23.27 15.07
CA ASN A 449 -7.25 -23.36 16.52
C ASN A 449 -8.01 -24.64 16.89
N ASP A 450 -7.82 -25.71 16.11
CA ASP A 450 -8.49 -26.99 16.30
C ASP A 450 -10.04 -26.96 16.23
N GLN A 451 -10.64 -25.88 15.72
CA GLN A 451 -12.10 -25.74 15.58
C GLN A 451 -12.62 -26.32 14.26
N PRO A 452 -13.81 -26.93 14.22
CA PRO A 452 -14.43 -27.36 12.97
C PRO A 452 -14.76 -26.15 12.07
N VAL A 453 -14.54 -26.28 10.77
CA VAL A 453 -14.98 -25.26 9.78
C VAL A 453 -16.49 -25.42 9.54
N VAL A 454 -17.26 -24.34 9.69
CA VAL A 454 -18.73 -24.33 9.50
C VAL A 454 -19.10 -24.02 8.05
N TYR A 455 -19.95 -24.85 7.43
CA TYR A 455 -20.45 -24.70 6.06
C TYR A 455 -21.94 -24.34 6.01
N THR A 456 -22.37 -23.64 4.95
CA THR A 456 -23.81 -23.41 4.71
C THR A 456 -24.36 -24.48 3.75
N PRO A 457 -25.50 -25.14 4.05
CA PRO A 457 -26.05 -26.23 3.23
C PRO A 457 -26.32 -25.89 1.76
N ASP A 458 -26.59 -24.62 1.44
CA ASP A 458 -26.85 -24.15 0.07
C ASP A 458 -25.61 -24.21 -0.84
N GLU A 459 -24.40 -24.24 -0.26
CA GLU A 459 -23.14 -24.35 -1.02
C GLU A 459 -22.95 -25.71 -1.70
N ASN A 460 -23.76 -26.70 -1.34
CA ASN A 460 -23.72 -28.03 -1.94
C ASN A 460 -24.20 -28.06 -3.40
N LYS A 461 -24.93 -27.04 -3.86
CA LYS A 461 -25.46 -26.95 -5.24
C LYS A 461 -24.53 -26.24 -6.22
N GLU A 462 -23.41 -25.71 -5.75
CA GLU A 462 -22.44 -24.95 -6.54
C GLU A 462 -21.34 -25.83 -7.16
N PRO A 463 -20.62 -25.36 -8.20
CA PRO A 463 -19.51 -26.09 -8.79
C PRO A 463 -18.38 -26.37 -7.79
N ASP A 464 -17.62 -27.44 -8.04
CA ASP A 464 -16.50 -27.87 -7.19
C ASP A 464 -15.48 -26.76 -6.91
N VAL A 465 -15.30 -25.86 -7.89
CA VAL A 465 -14.58 -24.60 -7.76
C VAL A 465 -15.40 -23.45 -8.33
N SER A 466 -15.55 -22.36 -7.57
CA SER A 466 -16.12 -21.09 -8.05
C SER A 466 -15.11 -19.94 -7.90
N ILE A 467 -15.10 -19.04 -8.89
CA ILE A 467 -14.30 -17.80 -8.84
C ILE A 467 -15.15 -16.70 -8.23
N GLU A 468 -14.64 -16.05 -7.19
CA GLU A 468 -15.38 -14.97 -6.57
C GLU A 468 -15.53 -13.74 -7.46
N ARG A 469 -16.66 -13.04 -7.29
CA ARG A 469 -16.91 -11.79 -8.04
C ARG A 469 -15.76 -10.80 -7.81
N LYS A 470 -15.28 -10.74 -6.58
CA LYS A 470 -14.20 -9.86 -6.15
C LYS A 470 -12.88 -10.17 -6.86
N THR A 471 -12.51 -11.45 -7.01
CA THR A 471 -11.34 -11.88 -7.80
C THR A 471 -11.40 -11.34 -9.22
N LEU A 472 -12.59 -11.42 -9.82
CA LEU A 472 -12.83 -10.90 -11.17
C LEU A 472 -12.75 -9.37 -11.21
N GLU A 473 -13.17 -8.65 -10.17
CA GLU A 473 -13.03 -7.19 -10.07
C GLU A 473 -11.57 -6.75 -9.92
N LEU A 474 -10.78 -7.45 -9.09
CA LEU A 474 -9.35 -7.21 -8.92
C LEU A 474 -8.57 -7.46 -10.21
N ALA A 475 -8.86 -8.58 -10.88
CA ALA A 475 -8.34 -8.88 -12.20
C ALA A 475 -8.54 -7.74 -13.20
N ARG A 476 -9.74 -7.15 -13.23
CA ARG A 476 -10.05 -6.00 -14.10
C ARG A 476 -9.24 -4.76 -13.72
N ALA A 477 -9.06 -4.49 -12.43
CA ALA A 477 -8.28 -3.36 -11.97
C ALA A 477 -6.82 -3.52 -12.37
N TYR A 478 -6.23 -4.70 -12.13
CA TYR A 478 -4.83 -4.99 -12.47
C TYR A 478 -4.55 -4.88 -13.96
N GLN A 479 -5.45 -5.33 -14.82
CA GLN A 479 -5.31 -5.11 -16.26
C GLN A 479 -5.20 -3.62 -16.63
N LEU A 480 -6.01 -2.77 -16.00
CA LEU A 480 -5.90 -1.32 -16.16
C LEU A 480 -4.53 -0.82 -15.68
N CYS A 481 -4.06 -1.29 -14.53
CA CYS A 481 -2.75 -0.91 -13.98
C CYS A 481 -1.63 -1.28 -14.96
N TYR A 482 -1.55 -2.53 -15.39
CA TYR A 482 -0.51 -3.00 -16.32
C TYR A 482 -0.48 -2.20 -17.61
N ARG A 483 -1.66 -1.90 -18.19
CA ARG A 483 -1.74 -1.07 -19.39
C ARG A 483 -1.23 0.35 -19.12
N LEU A 484 -1.59 0.94 -17.99
CA LEU A 484 -1.20 2.30 -17.63
C LEU A 484 0.20 2.41 -17.04
N ALA A 485 0.88 1.30 -16.72
CA ALA A 485 2.16 1.26 -16.00
C ALA A 485 3.23 2.22 -16.56
N PRO A 486 3.39 2.37 -17.89
CA PRO A 486 4.33 3.34 -18.45
C PRO A 486 4.03 4.80 -18.10
N LEU A 487 2.77 5.13 -17.76
CA LEU A 487 2.34 6.48 -17.39
C LEU A 487 2.15 6.67 -15.89
N PHE A 488 1.49 5.74 -15.19
CA PHE A 488 1.14 5.98 -13.79
C PHE A 488 2.31 5.73 -12.83
N LEU A 489 3.20 4.77 -13.14
CA LEU A 489 4.37 4.50 -12.29
C LEU A 489 5.31 5.71 -12.14
N PRO A 490 5.71 6.39 -13.24
CA PRO A 490 6.54 7.60 -13.13
C PRO A 490 5.76 8.85 -12.68
N ALA A 491 4.43 8.82 -12.68
CA ALA A 491 3.61 9.96 -12.26
C ALA A 491 3.55 10.04 -10.73
N LYS A 492 3.46 11.24 -10.18
CA LYS A 492 3.45 11.52 -8.74
C LYS A 492 2.12 12.05 -8.28
N LYS A 493 1.76 11.81 -7.02
CA LYS A 493 0.61 12.50 -6.41
C LYS A 493 0.97 13.99 -6.28
N PRO A 494 0.13 14.93 -6.77
CA PRO A 494 0.35 16.35 -6.51
C PRO A 494 0.39 16.61 -5.01
N LYS A 495 1.27 17.51 -4.57
CA LYS A 495 1.37 17.86 -3.16
C LYS A 495 0.06 18.47 -2.65
N ALA A 496 -0.44 17.95 -1.53
CA ALA A 496 -1.63 18.48 -0.87
C ALA A 496 -1.34 19.83 -0.20
N GLU A 497 -2.34 20.71 -0.21
CA GLU A 497 -2.36 21.94 0.59
C GLU A 497 -2.95 21.71 1.99
N THR A 498 -3.37 20.47 2.27
CA THR A 498 -3.99 20.05 3.54
C THR A 498 -3.13 18.98 4.19
N GLY A 499 -2.75 19.19 5.46
CA GLY A 499 -1.97 18.24 6.24
C GLY A 499 -2.74 17.71 7.46
N ILE A 500 -2.46 16.49 7.89
CA ILE A 500 -2.90 15.93 9.18
C ILE A 500 -1.66 15.61 10.01
N LEU A 501 -1.46 16.29 11.13
CA LEU A 501 -0.35 16.02 12.02
C LEU A 501 -0.61 14.75 12.83
N ALA A 502 0.34 13.83 12.79
CA ALA A 502 0.41 12.67 13.65
C ALA A 502 1.77 12.59 14.36
N THR A 503 1.79 12.27 15.65
CA THR A 503 3.02 11.98 16.39
C THR A 503 3.07 10.50 16.70
N TYR A 504 4.19 9.86 16.40
CA TYR A 504 4.28 8.42 16.42
C TYR A 504 4.15 7.85 17.81
N GLU A 505 4.74 8.56 18.75
CA GLU A 505 4.82 8.23 20.14
C GLU A 505 3.42 8.21 20.78
N THR A 506 2.46 8.95 20.22
CA THR A 506 1.05 8.95 20.66
C THR A 506 0.48 7.55 20.77
N ARG A 507 0.89 6.60 19.92
CA ARG A 507 0.39 5.23 20.01
C ARG A 507 0.68 4.52 21.34
N PHE A 508 1.69 4.99 22.08
CA PHE A 508 2.10 4.42 23.36
C PHE A 508 1.33 5.03 24.52
N THR A 509 0.56 6.10 24.30
CA THR A 509 -0.30 6.65 25.34
C THR A 509 -1.54 5.77 25.53
N PRO A 510 -2.16 5.80 26.72
CA PRO A 510 -3.49 5.25 26.93
C PRO A 510 -4.47 5.76 25.86
N GLY A 511 -5.14 4.85 25.15
CA GLY A 511 -6.07 5.17 24.06
C GLY A 511 -5.43 5.68 22.74
N GLY A 512 -4.15 6.05 22.75
CA GLY A 512 -3.49 6.66 21.59
C GLY A 512 -3.32 5.74 20.38
N LYS A 513 -3.27 4.41 20.60
CA LYS A 513 -3.34 3.41 19.51
C LYS A 513 -4.61 3.57 18.68
N TRP A 514 -5.76 3.68 19.34
CA TRP A 514 -7.08 3.79 18.70
C TRP A 514 -7.25 5.17 18.05
N ALA A 515 -6.79 6.22 18.73
CA ALA A 515 -6.70 7.56 18.15
C ALA A 515 -5.93 7.54 16.81
N PHE A 516 -4.77 6.88 16.76
CA PHE A 516 -4.00 6.77 15.53
C PHE A 516 -4.70 5.90 14.49
N LEU A 517 -5.16 4.69 14.87
CA LEU A 517 -5.78 3.69 13.99
C LEU A 517 -7.14 4.10 13.40
N GLU A 518 -7.81 5.11 13.96
CA GLU A 518 -9.19 5.40 13.59
C GLU A 518 -9.44 6.89 13.30
N ALA A 519 -8.78 7.83 14.00
CA ALA A 519 -9.06 9.26 13.78
C ALA A 519 -8.47 9.79 12.47
N VAL A 520 -7.23 9.40 12.15
CA VAL A 520 -6.59 9.78 10.88
C VAL A 520 -7.35 9.19 9.68
N PRO A 521 -7.63 7.87 9.66
CA PRO A 521 -8.54 7.23 8.71
C PRO A 521 -9.83 7.97 8.41
N ALA A 522 -10.60 8.27 9.44
CA ALA A 522 -11.89 8.91 9.30
C ALA A 522 -11.76 10.34 8.77
N LEU A 523 -10.72 11.08 9.19
CA LEU A 523 -10.49 12.42 8.67
C LEU A 523 -10.06 12.40 7.20
N VAL A 524 -9.23 11.43 6.81
CA VAL A 524 -8.81 11.26 5.40
C VAL A 524 -10.01 10.96 4.53
N ASP A 525 -10.87 10.02 4.96
CA ASP A 525 -12.09 9.68 4.24
C ASP A 525 -13.03 10.88 4.14
N LEU A 526 -13.23 11.63 5.24
CA LEU A 526 -14.01 12.87 5.23
C LEU A 526 -13.46 13.91 4.24
N LEU A 527 -12.13 14.09 4.19
CA LEU A 527 -11.46 15.02 3.29
C LEU A 527 -11.54 14.55 1.82
N ASP A 528 -11.42 13.25 1.56
CA ASP A 528 -11.60 12.64 0.25
C ASP A 528 -13.06 12.82 -0.25
N ARG A 529 -14.07 12.64 0.62
CA ARG A 529 -15.50 12.87 0.30
C ARG A 529 -15.83 14.32 -0.05
N ILE A 530 -15.01 15.28 0.37
CA ILE A 530 -15.10 16.69 -0.04
C ILE A 530 -14.08 17.07 -1.10
N HIS A 531 -13.40 16.10 -1.70
CA HIS A 531 -12.45 16.26 -2.81
C HIS A 531 -11.24 17.13 -2.43
N ALA A 532 -10.81 17.05 -1.18
CA ALA A 532 -9.67 17.79 -0.66
C ALA A 532 -8.49 16.83 -0.41
N PRO A 533 -7.53 16.72 -1.34
CA PRO A 533 -6.36 15.89 -1.12
C PRO A 533 -5.67 16.29 0.17
N CYS A 534 -5.32 15.28 0.96
CA CYS A 534 -4.59 15.47 2.20
C CYS A 534 -3.34 14.59 2.25
N GLU A 535 -2.41 15.00 3.09
CA GLU A 535 -1.22 14.23 3.44
C GLU A 535 -1.11 14.15 4.96
N VAL A 536 -0.68 13.03 5.50
CA VAL A 536 -0.30 12.96 6.91
C VAL A 536 1.11 13.50 7.05
N VAL A 537 1.36 14.40 7.98
CA VAL A 537 2.70 14.88 8.32
C VAL A 537 3.02 14.44 9.73
N THR A 538 4.28 14.13 9.97
CA THR A 538 4.70 13.52 11.23
C THR A 538 5.57 14.44 12.05
N GLY A 539 5.76 14.12 13.34
CA GLY A 539 6.74 14.83 14.18
C GLY A 539 8.16 14.86 13.58
N TYR A 540 8.55 13.82 12.84
CA TYR A 540 9.85 13.77 12.14
C TYR A 540 9.92 14.68 10.90
N GLN A 541 8.77 14.99 10.30
CA GLN A 541 8.65 15.87 9.14
C GLN A 541 8.19 17.29 9.54
N ARG A 542 8.46 17.69 10.78
CA ARG A 542 8.04 18.98 11.35
C ARG A 542 8.49 20.22 10.57
N ASP A 543 9.53 20.11 9.74
CA ASP A 543 9.95 21.20 8.84
C ASP A 543 8.99 21.39 7.65
N GLU A 544 8.24 20.36 7.27
CA GLU A 544 7.28 20.42 6.16
C GLU A 544 5.96 21.10 6.54
N ILE A 545 5.65 21.25 7.83
CA ILE A 545 4.36 21.79 8.31
C ILE A 545 4.00 23.13 7.63
N ASN A 546 5.00 23.97 7.37
CA ASN A 546 4.80 25.30 6.80
C ASN A 546 4.35 25.30 5.31
N ARG A 547 4.36 24.16 4.61
CA ARG A 547 3.90 24.09 3.21
C ARG A 547 2.39 23.99 3.08
N PHE A 548 1.70 23.56 4.14
CA PHE A 548 0.25 23.41 4.13
C PHE A 548 -0.43 24.77 4.25
N LYS A 549 -1.68 24.85 3.77
CA LYS A 549 -2.59 25.96 4.07
C LYS A 549 -3.49 25.63 5.25
N VAL A 550 -3.85 24.35 5.39
CA VAL A 550 -4.63 23.83 6.52
C VAL A 550 -3.89 22.67 7.15
N LEU A 551 -3.73 22.71 8.47
CA LEU A 551 -3.19 21.59 9.24
C LEU A 551 -4.20 21.14 10.28
N PHE A 552 -4.57 19.87 10.23
CA PHE A 552 -5.38 19.21 11.26
C PHE A 552 -4.47 18.61 12.32
N VAL A 553 -4.66 18.99 13.57
CA VAL A 553 -3.94 18.42 14.71
C VAL A 553 -4.98 17.69 15.55
N THR A 554 -4.95 16.36 15.49
CA THR A 554 -5.99 15.49 16.06
C THR A 554 -5.44 14.67 17.21
N PHE A 555 -6.26 13.77 17.77
CA PHE A 555 -5.81 12.77 18.74
C PHE A 555 -4.62 11.92 18.26
N ALA A 556 -4.32 11.87 16.95
CA ALA A 556 -3.08 11.24 16.49
C ALA A 556 -1.80 12.01 16.87
N ALA A 557 -1.94 13.24 17.39
CA ALA A 557 -0.90 14.09 17.93
C ALA A 557 -1.10 14.38 19.43
N THR A 558 -1.50 13.37 20.20
CA THR A 558 -1.75 13.49 21.66
C THR A 558 -0.45 13.86 22.42
N LEU A 559 0.69 13.31 22.01
CA LEU A 559 2.02 13.73 22.48
C LEU A 559 2.57 14.86 21.59
N LEU A 560 3.05 15.95 22.18
CA LEU A 560 3.77 17.04 21.51
C LEU A 560 5.02 17.44 22.31
N ASP A 561 6.06 17.95 21.66
CA ASP A 561 7.15 18.65 22.33
C ASP A 561 7.01 20.18 22.16
N ALA A 562 7.82 20.94 22.89
CA ALA A 562 7.80 22.40 22.84
C ALA A 562 8.19 22.96 21.46
N ASP A 563 9.11 22.29 20.75
CA ASP A 563 9.54 22.68 19.40
C ASP A 563 8.39 22.57 18.40
N LEU A 564 7.71 21.42 18.34
CA LEU A 564 6.57 21.17 17.48
C LEU A 564 5.43 22.13 17.81
N ALA A 565 5.13 22.36 19.09
CA ALA A 565 4.16 23.37 19.51
C ALA A 565 4.51 24.78 19.01
N ASN A 566 5.78 25.18 19.07
CA ASN A 566 6.23 26.47 18.55
C ASN A 566 6.14 26.53 17.02
N ARG A 567 6.42 25.44 16.31
CA ARG A 567 6.25 25.34 14.86
C ARG A 567 4.79 25.49 14.44
N LEU A 568 3.86 24.92 15.19
CA LEU A 568 2.42 25.13 14.98
C LEU A 568 2.03 26.61 15.14
N LYS A 569 2.59 27.32 16.12
CA LYS A 569 2.38 28.77 16.28
C LYS A 569 2.96 29.56 15.10
N ILE A 570 4.17 29.20 14.66
CA ILE A 570 4.83 29.82 13.50
C ILE A 570 4.00 29.61 12.23
N PHE A 571 3.48 28.40 12.02
CA PHE A 571 2.61 28.05 10.90
C PHE A 571 1.39 28.98 10.82
N VAL A 572 0.68 29.17 11.93
CA VAL A 572 -0.48 30.09 12.01
C VAL A 572 -0.06 31.53 11.76
N ARG A 573 1.05 31.99 12.35
CA ARG A 573 1.58 33.35 12.14
C ARG A 573 1.97 33.63 10.69
N LYS A 574 2.39 32.60 9.94
CA LYS A 574 2.67 32.67 8.49
C LYS A 574 1.41 32.61 7.62
N GLY A 575 0.22 32.61 8.21
CA GLY A 575 -1.06 32.62 7.51
C GLY A 575 -1.69 31.24 7.30
N GLY A 576 -1.08 30.17 7.83
CA GLY A 576 -1.68 28.85 7.87
C GLY A 576 -2.93 28.82 8.76
N THR A 577 -3.85 27.90 8.47
CA THR A 577 -5.04 27.64 9.27
C THR A 577 -4.87 26.33 10.04
N LEU A 578 -4.97 26.39 11.36
CA LEU A 578 -4.81 25.25 12.26
C LEU A 578 -6.18 24.81 12.79
N VAL A 579 -6.57 23.57 12.50
CA VAL A 579 -7.75 22.94 13.09
C VAL A 579 -7.28 21.99 14.18
N PHE A 580 -7.53 22.36 15.43
CA PHE A 580 -7.07 21.67 16.61
C PHE A 580 -8.23 20.90 17.24
N ILE A 581 -8.20 19.58 17.14
CA ILE A 581 -9.21 18.72 17.76
C ILE A 581 -8.72 18.38 19.16
N GLN A 582 -9.61 18.53 20.14
CA GLN A 582 -9.34 18.21 21.55
C GLN A 582 -8.73 16.79 21.70
N GLY A 583 -7.93 16.59 22.74
CA GLY A 583 -7.11 15.41 22.98
C GLY A 583 -5.72 15.49 22.37
N ALA A 584 -5.51 16.34 21.37
CA ALA A 584 -4.18 16.63 20.85
C ALA A 584 -3.35 17.47 21.83
N GLY A 585 -2.03 17.22 21.90
CA GLY A 585 -1.13 17.98 22.77
C GLY A 585 -1.45 17.88 24.26
N ARG A 586 -2.03 16.76 24.68
CA ARG A 586 -2.41 16.46 26.07
C ARG A 586 -1.21 16.00 26.92
N TYR A 587 -0.26 15.31 26.29
CA TYR A 587 0.96 14.82 26.96
C TYR A 587 2.21 15.46 26.35
N ASP A 588 3.23 15.63 27.17
CA ASP A 588 4.56 16.03 26.72
C ASP A 588 5.28 14.82 26.10
N LEU A 589 5.75 14.96 24.87
CA LEU A 589 6.43 13.92 24.11
C LEU A 589 7.69 13.39 24.80
N ASN A 590 8.42 14.26 25.49
CA ASN A 590 9.69 13.95 26.12
C ASN A 590 9.47 13.28 27.49
N THR A 591 8.53 13.82 28.26
CA THR A 591 8.28 13.33 29.62
C THR A 591 7.18 12.29 29.72
N ALA A 592 6.39 12.08 28.66
CA ALA A 592 5.17 11.27 28.61
C ALA A 592 4.09 11.67 29.64
N ARG A 593 4.30 12.77 30.38
CA ARG A 593 3.38 13.21 31.43
C ARG A 593 2.26 14.03 30.87
N GLU A 594 1.10 13.82 31.45
CA GLU A 594 -0.04 14.71 31.29
C GLU A 594 0.30 16.04 31.96
N GLY A 595 0.03 17.16 31.29
CA GLY A 595 0.15 18.45 31.96
C GLY A 595 -1.19 18.97 32.46
N ASN A 596 -1.11 19.95 33.35
CA ASN A 596 -2.27 20.56 34.01
C ASN A 596 -3.14 21.43 33.07
N ARG A 597 -2.78 21.50 31.79
CA ARG A 597 -3.46 22.30 30.76
C ARG A 597 -3.47 21.52 29.47
N GLU A 598 -4.57 21.59 28.74
CA GLU A 598 -4.67 21.01 27.41
C GLU A 598 -5.23 22.06 26.43
N PRO A 599 -4.51 22.35 25.33
CA PRO A 599 -3.21 21.80 24.96
C PRO A 599 -2.00 22.42 25.67
N LEU A 600 -0.89 21.68 25.73
CA LEU A 600 0.36 22.06 26.40
C LEU A 600 1.17 23.15 25.69
N PHE A 601 2.29 23.55 26.32
CA PHE A 601 3.31 24.46 25.78
C PHE A 601 2.75 25.83 25.35
N GLY A 602 1.73 26.32 26.05
CA GLY A 602 1.07 27.59 25.76
C GLY A 602 0.25 27.58 24.48
N LEU A 603 -0.05 26.41 23.89
CA LEU A 603 -1.00 26.29 22.79
C LEU A 603 -2.40 26.66 23.24
N ASP A 604 -2.81 26.35 24.48
CA ASP A 604 -4.11 26.74 25.02
C ASP A 604 -4.36 28.25 24.89
N THR A 605 -3.39 29.04 25.34
CA THR A 605 -3.43 30.50 25.30
C THR A 605 -3.36 31.01 23.87
N PHE A 606 -2.52 30.41 23.02
CA PHE A 606 -2.39 30.79 21.61
C PHE A 606 -3.67 30.49 20.80
N LEU A 607 -4.33 29.38 21.08
CA LEU A 607 -5.59 28.97 20.47
C LEU A 607 -6.81 29.65 21.09
N CYS A 608 -6.60 30.38 22.20
CA CYS A 608 -7.64 30.96 23.05
C CYS A 608 -8.70 29.93 23.50
N ALA A 609 -8.28 28.68 23.69
CA ALA A 609 -9.15 27.55 24.02
C ALA A 609 -8.42 26.55 24.90
N ARG A 610 -9.08 26.05 25.94
CA ARG A 610 -8.55 24.99 26.82
C ARG A 610 -9.61 23.91 27.04
N ALA A 611 -9.22 22.65 27.17
CA ALA A 611 -10.13 21.62 27.65
C ALA A 611 -10.49 21.85 29.13
N ASP A 612 -11.78 21.84 29.45
CA ASP A 612 -12.30 21.83 30.82
C ASP A 612 -12.94 20.47 31.12
N ARG A 613 -12.16 19.62 31.78
CA ARG A 613 -12.54 18.24 32.10
C ARG A 613 -13.44 18.11 33.33
N SER A 614 -13.76 19.22 34.00
CA SER A 614 -14.77 19.20 35.06
C SER A 614 -16.19 19.06 34.50
N ILE A 615 -16.37 19.29 33.19
CA ILE A 615 -17.67 19.23 32.51
C ILE A 615 -17.59 18.15 31.43
N VAL A 616 -18.40 17.10 31.59
CA VAL A 616 -18.54 16.05 30.58
C VAL A 616 -19.47 16.57 29.47
N PRO A 617 -19.03 16.57 28.20
CA PRO A 617 -19.85 17.04 27.10
C PRO A 617 -21.06 16.12 26.87
N ASN A 618 -22.25 16.70 26.73
CA ASN A 618 -23.46 15.97 26.37
C ASN A 618 -23.49 15.70 24.87
N PHE A 619 -22.89 14.60 24.44
CA PHE A 619 -22.79 14.25 23.02
C PHE A 619 -24.13 13.91 22.35
N GLU A 620 -25.23 13.77 23.11
CA GLU A 620 -26.58 13.60 22.56
C GLU A 620 -27.14 14.91 21.98
N LYS A 621 -26.57 16.06 22.34
CA LYS A 621 -27.00 17.37 21.85
C LYS A 621 -26.13 17.84 20.68
N PRO A 622 -26.70 18.27 19.54
CA PRO A 622 -25.92 18.77 18.43
C PRO A 622 -25.13 20.02 18.83
N ILE A 623 -24.03 20.28 18.12
CA ILE A 623 -23.30 21.53 18.24
C ILE A 623 -24.06 22.59 17.44
N LEU A 624 -24.62 23.60 18.12
CA LEU A 624 -25.26 24.74 17.50
C LEU A 624 -24.20 25.76 17.06
N LEU A 625 -24.08 25.99 15.76
CA LEU A 625 -23.19 26.99 15.18
C LEU A 625 -23.80 28.39 15.29
N LYS A 626 -22.93 29.41 15.27
CA LYS A 626 -23.34 30.83 15.40
C LYS A 626 -24.28 31.30 14.28
N ASP A 627 -24.25 30.64 13.13
CA ASP A 627 -25.15 30.92 12.00
C ASP A 627 -26.52 30.22 12.11
N GLY A 628 -26.77 29.52 13.22
CA GLY A 628 -27.99 28.78 13.49
C GLY A 628 -28.01 27.36 12.91
N SER A 629 -27.04 26.99 12.08
CA SER A 629 -26.91 25.60 11.63
C SER A 629 -26.39 24.71 12.75
N THR A 630 -26.65 23.41 12.66
CA THR A 630 -26.26 22.44 13.70
C THR A 630 -25.31 21.41 13.13
N LEU A 631 -24.15 21.20 13.76
CA LEU A 631 -23.35 20.00 13.51
C LEU A 631 -23.92 18.88 14.36
N PRO A 632 -24.43 17.81 13.74
CA PRO A 632 -24.99 16.74 14.50
C PRO A 632 -23.88 16.02 15.26
N THR A 633 -24.13 15.81 16.53
CA THR A 633 -23.35 14.96 17.40
C THR A 633 -23.99 13.58 17.42
N TYR A 634 -23.68 12.79 18.44
CA TYR A 634 -24.04 11.40 18.48
C TYR A 634 -25.33 11.20 19.30
N GLU A 635 -26.45 10.83 18.67
CA GLU A 635 -27.55 10.17 19.38
C GLU A 635 -27.25 8.67 19.44
N TRP A 636 -27.07 8.12 20.64
CA TRP A 636 -27.06 6.66 20.81
C TRP A 636 -28.44 6.19 20.39
N PRO A 637 -28.62 5.42 19.29
CA PRO A 637 -29.94 4.98 18.93
C PRO A 637 -30.44 4.18 20.13
N PRO A 638 -31.59 4.54 20.77
CA PRO A 638 -32.00 4.02 22.07
C PRO A 638 -32.25 2.49 22.11
N GLN A 639 -32.07 1.84 20.97
CA GLN A 639 -32.28 0.43 20.69
C GLN A 639 -30.99 -0.36 20.48
N PHE A 640 -29.82 0.29 20.41
CA PHE A 640 -28.63 -0.36 20.92
C PHE A 640 -28.77 -0.29 22.45
N SER A 641 -28.44 -1.35 23.18
CA SER A 641 -28.25 -1.34 24.64
C SER A 641 -26.76 -1.58 24.86
N VAL A 642 -26.09 -0.90 25.80
CA VAL A 642 -24.61 -0.83 25.88
C VAL A 642 -23.94 -2.24 25.94
N GLY A 643 -24.73 -3.30 26.18
CA GLY A 643 -24.33 -4.70 26.07
C GLY A 643 -24.51 -5.42 24.70
N GLN A 644 -25.10 -4.81 23.66
CA GLN A 644 -25.42 -5.50 22.39
C GLN A 644 -24.42 -5.29 21.25
N ILE A 645 -23.44 -4.38 21.40
CA ILE A 645 -22.29 -4.28 20.49
C ILE A 645 -21.01 -4.58 21.30
N PRO A 646 -20.57 -5.85 21.41
CA PRO A 646 -19.51 -6.25 22.35
C PRO A 646 -18.15 -5.56 22.17
N TRP A 647 -17.84 -5.05 20.97
CA TRP A 647 -16.59 -4.31 20.74
C TRP A 647 -16.71 -2.79 21.05
N ILE A 648 -17.93 -2.22 21.05
CA ILE A 648 -18.15 -0.84 21.49
C ILE A 648 -18.38 -0.81 23.01
N GLY A 649 -19.00 -1.85 23.58
CA GLY A 649 -19.10 -2.03 25.04
C GLY A 649 -17.74 -2.24 25.73
N SER A 650 -16.68 -2.58 24.98
CA SER A 650 -15.28 -2.62 25.46
C SER A 650 -14.46 -1.38 25.08
N LEU A 651 -15.04 -0.41 24.36
CA LEU A 651 -14.60 0.97 24.41
C LEU A 651 -15.38 1.60 25.54
N PRO A 652 -14.84 1.59 26.77
CA PRO A 652 -15.63 2.03 27.88
C PRO A 652 -16.15 3.46 27.68
N PRO A 653 -17.42 3.74 28.03
CA PRO A 653 -18.02 5.07 27.98
C PRO A 653 -17.15 6.17 28.61
N HIS A 654 -16.33 5.82 29.61
CA HIS A 654 -15.41 6.74 30.27
C HIS A 654 -14.26 7.30 29.41
N ARG A 655 -14.04 6.82 28.16
CA ARG A 655 -13.14 7.54 27.25
C ARG A 655 -13.68 8.91 26.85
N PHE A 656 -15.01 9.05 26.78
CA PHE A 656 -15.70 10.32 26.52
C PHE A 656 -15.66 11.27 27.73
N GLU A 657 -15.60 10.72 28.96
CA GLU A 657 -15.45 11.51 30.19
C GLU A 657 -14.09 12.23 30.27
N SER A 658 -13.08 11.74 29.54
CA SER A 658 -11.76 12.38 29.50
C SER A 658 -11.68 13.58 28.54
N THR A 659 -12.64 13.72 27.62
CA THR A 659 -12.77 14.90 26.75
C THR A 659 -13.70 15.88 27.44
N GLY A 660 -13.15 16.91 28.09
CA GLY A 660 -13.95 17.97 28.69
C GLY A 660 -14.66 18.85 27.66
N VAL A 661 -15.48 19.82 28.09
CA VAL A 661 -15.91 20.90 27.17
C VAL A 661 -14.74 21.85 26.85
N LEU A 662 -14.92 22.82 25.93
CA LEU A 662 -13.91 23.87 25.76
C LEU A 662 -14.22 25.05 26.69
N SER A 663 -13.21 25.50 27.41
CA SER A 663 -13.17 26.80 28.05
C SER A 663 -12.66 27.86 27.07
N LEU A 664 -13.40 28.96 26.96
CA LEU A 664 -13.01 30.15 26.19
C LEU A 664 -11.95 30.94 26.97
N LEU A 665 -10.82 31.23 26.32
CA LEU A 665 -9.80 32.14 26.86
C LEU A 665 -9.82 33.50 26.12
N PRO A 666 -9.23 34.57 26.70
CA PRO A 666 -9.22 35.89 26.07
C PRO A 666 -8.68 35.86 24.62
N GLY A 667 -9.37 36.56 23.73
CA GLY A 667 -9.03 36.65 22.29
C GLY A 667 -9.69 35.60 21.38
N GLY A 668 -10.39 34.62 21.96
CA GLY A 668 -11.20 33.65 21.22
C GLY A 668 -12.63 34.13 20.99
N SER A 669 -13.34 33.46 20.08
CA SER A 669 -14.78 33.59 19.87
C SER A 669 -15.40 32.20 19.79
N VAL A 670 -16.46 31.96 20.55
CA VAL A 670 -17.29 30.76 20.37
C VAL A 670 -18.00 30.87 19.01
N ILE A 671 -17.84 29.85 18.17
CA ILE A 671 -18.53 29.73 16.89
C ILE A 671 -19.44 28.49 16.85
N GLY A 672 -19.34 27.62 17.84
CA GLY A 672 -20.26 26.51 18.07
C GLY A 672 -20.35 26.18 19.56
N ALA A 673 -21.57 25.91 20.04
CA ALA A 673 -21.83 25.55 21.42
C ALA A 673 -22.64 24.25 21.51
N MET A 674 -22.41 23.46 22.56
CA MET A 674 -23.12 22.22 22.86
C MET A 674 -23.62 22.29 24.29
N ASP A 675 -24.93 22.21 24.46
CA ASP A 675 -25.60 22.33 25.76
C ASP A 675 -25.19 23.60 26.54
N GLY A 676 -25.07 24.73 25.83
CA GLY A 676 -24.64 26.01 26.40
C GLY A 676 -23.13 26.15 26.62
N HIS A 677 -22.35 25.08 26.50
CA HIS A 677 -20.90 25.12 26.65
C HIS A 677 -20.18 25.31 25.30
N PRO A 678 -19.02 26.01 25.27
CA PRO A 678 -18.25 26.12 24.03
C PRO A 678 -17.80 24.74 23.53
N ALA A 679 -18.11 24.45 22.27
CA ALA A 679 -17.69 23.23 21.58
C ALA A 679 -16.75 23.52 20.41
N ILE A 680 -16.83 24.72 19.83
CA ILE A 680 -15.95 25.19 18.77
C ILE A 680 -15.57 26.65 19.06
N ILE A 681 -14.27 26.89 19.19
CA ILE A 681 -13.69 28.21 19.42
C ILE A 681 -12.82 28.58 18.22
N SER A 682 -13.01 29.79 17.71
CA SER A 682 -12.19 30.39 16.68
C SER A 682 -11.33 31.50 17.26
N ALA A 683 -10.05 31.55 16.91
CA ALA A 683 -9.15 32.61 17.33
C ALA A 683 -8.19 33.01 16.20
N ASN A 684 -7.28 33.96 16.47
CA ASN A 684 -6.28 34.44 15.51
C ASN A 684 -6.91 34.86 14.16
N LYS A 685 -7.98 35.68 14.20
CA LYS A 685 -8.76 36.09 13.02
C LYS A 685 -9.36 34.91 12.24
N GLY A 686 -9.67 33.84 12.94
CA GLY A 686 -10.17 32.56 12.43
C GLY A 686 -9.15 31.71 11.68
N ARG A 687 -7.86 31.91 11.97
CA ARG A 687 -6.77 31.02 11.55
C ARG A 687 -6.56 29.86 12.51
N THR A 688 -7.16 29.89 13.70
CA THR A 688 -7.21 28.73 14.59
C THR A 688 -8.66 28.37 14.86
N ILE A 689 -8.96 27.06 14.80
CA ILE A 689 -10.26 26.49 15.14
C ILE A 689 -9.98 25.35 16.12
N SER A 690 -10.33 25.56 17.38
CA SER A 690 -10.28 24.51 18.40
C SER A 690 -11.67 23.91 18.53
N MET A 691 -11.77 22.58 18.49
CA MET A 691 -13.07 21.93 18.59
C MET A 691 -13.05 20.62 19.37
N ILE A 692 -14.18 20.38 20.03
CA ILE A 692 -14.56 19.05 20.49
C ILE A 692 -15.11 18.33 19.25
N CYS A 693 -14.53 17.19 18.93
CA CYS A 693 -15.10 16.30 17.94
C CYS A 693 -15.43 15.00 18.68
N PRO A 694 -16.71 14.64 18.88
CA PRO A 694 -17.04 13.25 19.20
C PRO A 694 -16.34 12.38 18.16
N GLN A 695 -15.62 11.34 18.62
CA GLN A 695 -14.72 10.49 17.84
C GLN A 695 -14.96 10.57 16.33
N LEU A 696 -13.99 11.11 15.57
CA LEU A 696 -14.02 11.16 14.09
C LEU A 696 -14.43 9.79 13.47
N GLN A 697 -14.11 8.71 14.17
CA GLN A 697 -14.49 7.32 13.88
C GLN A 697 -16.00 7.12 13.63
N ILE A 698 -16.84 7.90 14.31
CA ILE A 698 -18.28 7.81 14.20
C ILE A 698 -18.73 8.50 12.91
N ILE A 699 -18.09 9.61 12.50
CA ILE A 699 -18.46 10.35 11.27
C ILE A 699 -18.46 9.45 10.03
N ASP A 700 -17.49 8.52 9.92
CA ASP A 700 -17.42 7.54 8.82
C ASP A 700 -18.57 6.51 8.87
N ARG A 701 -19.16 6.28 10.05
CA ARG A 701 -20.23 5.31 10.32
C ARG A 701 -21.63 5.93 10.47
N LEU A 702 -21.75 7.26 10.45
CA LEU A 702 -23.03 7.95 10.59
C LEU A 702 -23.84 7.91 9.28
N ALA A 703 -25.17 8.04 9.39
CA ALA A 703 -26.06 8.14 8.25
C ALA A 703 -25.76 9.38 7.37
N ALA A 704 -26.12 9.34 6.08
CA ALA A 704 -25.80 10.31 5.04
C ALA A 704 -26.12 11.78 5.41
N PRO A 705 -27.22 12.07 6.14
CA PRO A 705 -27.51 13.43 6.58
C PRO A 705 -26.45 13.99 7.56
N PHE A 706 -25.90 13.15 8.42
CA PHE A 706 -24.88 13.54 9.40
C PHE A 706 -23.57 13.88 8.70
N ASP A 707 -23.15 13.03 7.77
CA ASP A 707 -21.95 13.23 6.95
C ASP A 707 -22.04 14.53 6.13
N ALA A 708 -23.22 14.86 5.59
CA ALA A 708 -23.41 16.07 4.78
C ALA A 708 -23.05 17.38 5.52
N THR A 709 -23.44 17.50 6.78
CA THR A 709 -23.19 18.72 7.57
C THR A 709 -21.72 18.85 7.95
N TRP A 710 -21.09 17.75 8.39
CA TRP A 710 -19.66 17.72 8.66
C TRP A 710 -18.84 18.04 7.41
N ARG A 711 -19.17 17.45 6.26
CA ARG A 711 -18.56 17.78 4.97
C ARG A 711 -18.68 19.27 4.63
N ALA A 712 -19.86 19.86 4.81
CA ALA A 712 -20.07 21.29 4.57
C ALA A 712 -19.19 22.16 5.48
N PHE A 713 -19.12 21.83 6.76
CA PHE A 713 -18.32 22.54 7.75
C PHE A 713 -16.82 22.48 7.43
N PHE A 714 -16.24 21.29 7.25
CA PHE A 714 -14.83 21.15 6.91
C PHE A 714 -14.52 21.79 5.55
N ASN A 715 -15.41 21.67 4.57
CA ASN A 715 -15.26 22.36 3.29
C ASN A 715 -15.22 23.90 3.45
N ALA A 716 -16.06 24.47 4.31
CA ALA A 716 -16.03 25.92 4.58
C ALA A 716 -14.69 26.37 5.18
N ILE A 717 -14.08 25.57 6.05
CA ILE A 717 -12.74 25.81 6.59
C ILE A 717 -11.70 25.83 5.46
N LEU A 718 -11.72 24.81 4.59
CA LEU A 718 -10.78 24.69 3.47
C LEU A 718 -10.91 25.86 2.48
N VAL A 719 -12.14 26.23 2.12
CA VAL A 719 -12.44 27.38 1.23
C VAL A 719 -11.93 28.68 1.85
N ARG A 720 -12.21 28.92 3.13
CA ARG A 720 -11.72 30.11 3.85
C ARG A 720 -10.20 30.17 3.91
N ALA A 721 -9.54 29.02 4.04
CA ALA A 721 -8.08 28.92 4.02
C ALA A 721 -7.48 29.05 2.60
N GLY A 722 -8.31 29.10 1.56
CA GLY A 722 -7.86 29.20 0.17
C GLY A 722 -7.26 27.89 -0.36
N VAL A 723 -7.65 26.74 0.20
CA VAL A 723 -7.26 25.41 -0.30
C VAL A 723 -7.89 25.20 -1.67
N LYS A 724 -7.05 24.88 -2.66
CA LYS A 724 -7.49 24.58 -4.03
C LYS A 724 -7.69 23.08 -4.18
N LYS A 725 -8.91 22.68 -4.51
CA LYS A 725 -9.22 21.31 -4.87
C LYS A 725 -8.80 21.07 -6.32
N PRO A 726 -7.83 20.20 -6.61
CA PRO A 726 -7.35 20.01 -7.99
C PRO A 726 -8.47 19.53 -8.90
N VAL A 727 -9.33 18.66 -8.39
CA VAL A 727 -10.50 18.15 -9.10
C VAL A 727 -11.72 18.34 -8.23
N GLU A 728 -12.78 18.89 -8.80
CA GLU A 728 -14.07 19.06 -8.11
C GLU A 728 -15.16 18.30 -8.86
N ILE A 729 -16.00 17.58 -8.12
CA ILE A 729 -17.15 16.89 -8.70
C ILE A 729 -18.43 17.56 -8.22
N SER A 730 -19.33 17.82 -9.16
CA SER A 730 -20.63 18.43 -8.93
C SER A 730 -21.74 17.68 -9.69
N SER A 731 -22.98 18.13 -9.54
CA SER A 731 -24.18 17.67 -10.27
C SER A 731 -24.59 16.19 -10.09
N SER A 732 -24.00 15.46 -9.14
CA SER A 732 -24.51 14.16 -8.68
C SER A 732 -25.24 14.36 -7.35
N ALA A 733 -26.34 13.65 -7.13
CA ALA A 733 -26.98 13.59 -5.82
C ALA A 733 -26.09 12.92 -4.76
N ASN A 734 -25.13 12.10 -5.20
CA ASN A 734 -24.27 11.28 -4.36
C ASN A 734 -22.78 11.60 -4.61
N THR A 735 -22.41 12.89 -4.66
CA THR A 735 -21.01 13.32 -4.85
C THR A 735 -20.05 12.74 -3.82
N HIS A 736 -20.52 12.40 -2.62
CA HIS A 736 -19.73 11.76 -1.57
C HIS A 736 -19.35 10.29 -1.87
N LEU A 737 -20.07 9.63 -2.79
CA LEU A 737 -19.69 8.31 -3.30
C LEU A 737 -18.75 8.39 -4.50
N LEU A 738 -18.44 9.62 -4.93
CA LEU A 738 -17.54 9.91 -6.03
C LEU A 738 -16.25 10.53 -5.51
N ASP A 739 -15.15 9.90 -5.87
CA ASP A 739 -13.85 10.21 -5.32
C ASP A 739 -12.88 10.54 -6.47
N PRO A 740 -12.49 11.81 -6.62
CA PRO A 740 -11.55 12.22 -7.63
C PRO A 740 -10.11 12.04 -7.15
N ALA A 741 -9.27 11.55 -8.02
CA ALA A 741 -7.84 11.42 -7.72
C ALA A 741 -6.99 11.82 -8.92
N ILE A 742 -5.74 12.21 -8.68
CA ILE A 742 -4.85 12.73 -9.72
C ILE A 742 -3.40 12.29 -9.52
N LEU A 743 -2.75 11.96 -10.63
CA LEU A 743 -1.30 11.80 -10.74
C LEU A 743 -0.75 12.75 -11.80
N GLU A 744 0.36 13.41 -11.48
CA GLU A 744 1.11 14.31 -12.37
C GLU A 744 2.32 13.58 -12.96
N GLY A 745 2.36 13.48 -14.28
CA GLY A 745 3.50 12.98 -15.02
C GLY A 745 4.28 14.09 -15.73
N ASN A 746 5.30 13.72 -16.49
CA ASN A 746 6.08 14.70 -17.25
C ASN A 746 5.31 15.17 -18.49
N GLY A 747 4.62 16.32 -18.37
CA GLY A 747 3.83 16.92 -19.46
C GLY A 747 2.42 16.35 -19.62
N TYR A 748 1.95 15.53 -18.67
CA TYR A 748 0.60 14.97 -18.68
C TYR A 748 0.09 14.80 -17.26
N TRP A 749 -1.22 14.60 -17.13
CA TRP A 749 -1.87 14.21 -15.88
C TRP A 749 -2.76 13.00 -16.12
N LEU A 750 -2.82 12.11 -15.14
CA LEU A 750 -3.87 11.10 -15.05
C LEU A 750 -4.86 11.60 -14.01
N ALA A 751 -6.14 11.69 -14.38
CA ALA A 751 -7.22 11.96 -13.44
C ALA A 751 -8.14 10.75 -13.36
N ALA A 752 -8.48 10.30 -12.16
CA ALA A 752 -9.47 9.26 -11.93
C ALA A 752 -10.71 9.88 -11.29
N VAL A 753 -11.88 9.34 -11.63
CA VAL A 753 -13.09 9.50 -10.82
C VAL A 753 -13.62 8.13 -10.49
N VAL A 754 -13.60 7.82 -9.19
CA VAL A 754 -13.95 6.53 -8.63
C VAL A 754 -15.36 6.61 -8.07
N ASN A 755 -16.23 5.66 -8.46
CA ASN A 755 -17.58 5.55 -7.95
C ASN A 755 -17.69 4.32 -7.06
N TYR A 756 -17.80 4.54 -5.74
CA TYR A 756 -18.04 3.48 -4.76
C TYR A 756 -19.50 3.03 -4.72
N GLY A 757 -20.41 3.86 -5.21
CA GLY A 757 -21.84 3.58 -5.22
C GLY A 757 -22.23 2.36 -6.06
N SER A 758 -23.31 1.71 -5.63
CA SER A 758 -23.95 0.59 -6.33
C SER A 758 -24.70 1.02 -7.60
N GLN A 759 -24.89 2.32 -7.80
CA GLN A 759 -25.60 2.92 -8.93
C GLN A 759 -24.66 3.67 -9.86
N LYS A 760 -25.06 3.77 -11.13
CA LYS A 760 -24.38 4.62 -12.11
C LYS A 760 -24.52 6.09 -11.69
N GLN A 761 -23.44 6.84 -11.75
CA GLN A 761 -23.41 8.25 -11.38
C GLN A 761 -23.20 9.12 -12.62
N HIS A 762 -24.00 10.18 -12.72
CA HIS A 762 -23.81 11.26 -13.70
C HIS A 762 -23.29 12.47 -12.94
N CYS A 763 -22.15 13.00 -13.36
CA CYS A 763 -21.47 14.06 -12.63
C CYS A 763 -20.74 15.02 -13.56
N ARG A 764 -20.41 16.20 -13.03
CA ARG A 764 -19.62 17.22 -13.70
C ARG A 764 -18.29 17.39 -12.98
N VAL A 765 -17.19 17.18 -13.70
CA VAL A 765 -15.82 17.13 -13.17
C VAL A 765 -15.04 18.33 -13.65
N ARG A 766 -14.59 19.18 -12.72
CA ARG A 766 -13.80 20.38 -13.02
C ARG A 766 -12.34 20.16 -12.67
N PHE A 767 -11.44 20.73 -13.49
CA PHE A 767 -9.99 20.59 -13.31
C PHE A 767 -9.39 21.98 -13.01
N SER A 768 -8.95 22.21 -11.78
CA SER A 768 -8.41 23.50 -11.33
C SER A 768 -6.87 23.56 -11.34
N PHE A 769 -6.20 22.41 -11.44
CA PHE A 769 -4.73 22.29 -11.44
C PHE A 769 -4.09 22.57 -12.80
N LEU A 770 -4.87 22.58 -13.89
CA LEU A 770 -4.33 22.71 -15.23
C LEU A 770 -3.73 24.11 -15.45
N PRO A 771 -2.48 24.22 -15.94
CA PRO A 771 -1.93 25.49 -16.40
C PRO A 771 -2.78 26.16 -17.49
N LYS A 772 -2.51 27.44 -17.78
CA LYS A 772 -3.17 28.12 -18.90
C LYS A 772 -2.80 27.42 -20.22
N GLY A 773 -3.81 27.03 -20.99
CA GLY A 773 -3.62 26.39 -22.28
C GLY A 773 -4.88 25.67 -22.76
N THR A 774 -4.73 24.90 -23.82
CA THR A 774 -5.72 23.96 -24.34
C THR A 774 -5.23 22.53 -24.12
N TYR A 775 -6.17 21.62 -23.86
CA TYR A 775 -5.86 20.26 -23.42
C TYR A 775 -6.70 19.22 -24.17
N ASP A 776 -6.05 18.13 -24.54
CA ASP A 776 -6.69 16.91 -25.02
C ASP A 776 -6.95 16.00 -23.82
N ILE A 777 -8.19 15.55 -23.66
CA ILE A 777 -8.62 14.68 -22.56
C ILE A 777 -9.13 13.37 -23.17
N THR A 778 -8.45 12.28 -22.87
CA THR A 778 -8.72 10.96 -23.43
C THR A 778 -9.16 9.99 -22.33
N ASP A 779 -10.22 9.22 -22.56
CA ASP A 779 -10.58 8.11 -21.68
C ASP A 779 -9.61 6.95 -21.91
N VAL A 780 -8.74 6.71 -20.94
CA VAL A 780 -7.75 5.61 -20.93
C VAL A 780 -8.12 4.51 -19.95
N THR A 781 -9.34 4.54 -19.40
CA THR A 781 -9.87 3.41 -18.64
C THR A 781 -9.99 2.16 -19.50
N GLY A 782 -10.12 2.35 -20.82
CA GLY A 782 -10.08 1.35 -21.88
C GLY A 782 -10.93 0.10 -21.63
N GLU A 783 -10.53 -1.03 -22.22
CA GLU A 783 -11.30 -2.28 -22.21
C GLU A 783 -11.50 -2.80 -20.77
N LYS A 784 -12.75 -2.87 -20.30
CA LYS A 784 -13.08 -3.41 -18.96
C LYS A 784 -13.74 -4.78 -19.12
N PRO A 785 -13.05 -5.91 -18.91
CA PRO A 785 -13.68 -7.23 -19.05
C PRO A 785 -14.95 -7.32 -18.19
N ILE A 786 -16.16 -7.40 -18.75
CA ILE A 786 -17.40 -7.49 -17.98
C ILE A 786 -17.54 -8.83 -17.27
N ILE A 787 -18.03 -8.80 -16.03
CA ILE A 787 -18.40 -10.01 -15.31
C ILE A 787 -19.74 -10.47 -15.88
N VAL A 788 -19.76 -11.66 -16.46
CA VAL A 788 -20.96 -12.28 -17.00
C VAL A 788 -21.16 -13.64 -16.36
N LYS A 789 -22.40 -14.13 -16.35
CA LYS A 789 -22.66 -15.55 -16.08
C LYS A 789 -22.54 -16.34 -17.38
N ASP A 790 -21.93 -17.51 -17.32
CA ASP A 790 -21.93 -18.46 -18.42
C ASP A 790 -23.27 -19.24 -18.50
N LYS A 791 -23.37 -20.21 -19.42
CA LYS A 791 -24.59 -21.02 -19.58
C LYS A 791 -24.93 -21.85 -18.34
N LYS A 792 -23.97 -22.11 -17.45
CA LYS A 792 -24.13 -22.86 -16.19
C LYS A 792 -24.34 -21.92 -15.00
N GLY A 793 -24.49 -20.61 -15.23
CA GLY A 793 -24.63 -19.62 -14.17
C GLY A 793 -23.32 -19.19 -13.50
N GLN A 794 -22.16 -19.72 -13.93
CA GLN A 794 -20.86 -19.43 -13.33
C GLN A 794 -20.35 -18.05 -13.76
N LYS A 795 -19.79 -17.28 -12.82
CA LYS A 795 -19.23 -15.95 -13.10
C LYS A 795 -17.90 -16.10 -13.85
N ARG A 796 -17.71 -15.32 -14.92
CA ARG A 796 -16.45 -15.23 -15.68
C ARG A 796 -16.19 -13.82 -16.20
N LEU A 797 -14.95 -13.51 -16.55
CA LEU A 797 -14.62 -12.32 -17.33
C LEU A 797 -14.96 -12.55 -18.80
N LYS A 798 -15.69 -11.62 -19.39
CA LYS A 798 -15.91 -11.52 -20.84
C LYS A 798 -15.40 -10.18 -21.31
N ILE A 799 -14.71 -10.13 -22.44
CA ILE A 799 -14.23 -8.87 -22.99
C ILE A 799 -15.40 -7.92 -23.29
N ASP A 800 -15.31 -6.69 -22.81
CA ASP A 800 -16.21 -5.60 -23.20
C ASP A 800 -15.70 -4.95 -24.48
N ARG A 801 -16.26 -5.38 -25.62
CA ARG A 801 -15.86 -4.86 -26.94
C ARG A 801 -16.23 -3.38 -27.12
N ASN A 802 -17.24 -2.89 -26.42
CA ASN A 802 -17.73 -1.51 -26.56
C ASN A 802 -16.88 -0.53 -25.75
N GLY A 803 -16.29 -0.96 -24.64
CA GLY A 803 -15.37 -0.16 -23.82
C GLY A 803 -13.98 0.08 -24.43
N ARG A 804 -13.68 -0.44 -25.64
CA ARG A 804 -12.32 -0.45 -26.22
C ARG A 804 -11.87 0.84 -26.91
N LYS A 805 -12.77 1.75 -27.26
CA LYS A 805 -12.41 2.88 -28.11
C LYS A 805 -11.76 3.97 -27.26
N THR A 806 -10.42 4.07 -27.33
CA THR A 806 -9.73 5.32 -26.99
C THR A 806 -10.43 6.45 -27.71
N ARG A 807 -10.97 7.40 -26.95
CA ARG A 807 -11.71 8.52 -27.50
C ARG A 807 -11.39 9.77 -26.71
N PHE A 808 -11.35 10.89 -27.43
CA PHE A 808 -11.41 12.18 -26.78
C PHE A 808 -12.73 12.28 -26.04
N VAL A 809 -12.63 12.54 -24.74
CA VAL A 809 -13.74 13.07 -23.94
C VAL A 809 -13.88 14.56 -24.20
N ALA A 810 -12.75 15.24 -24.43
CA ALA A 810 -12.69 16.60 -24.94
C ALA A 810 -11.40 16.81 -25.75
N GLU A 811 -11.47 17.54 -26.85
CA GLU A 811 -10.34 17.87 -27.71
C GLU A 811 -10.06 19.38 -27.64
N SER A 812 -8.80 19.77 -27.50
CA SER A 812 -8.39 21.18 -27.40
C SER A 812 -9.20 22.02 -26.40
N ALA A 813 -9.66 21.40 -25.31
CA ALA A 813 -10.47 22.06 -24.30
C ALA A 813 -9.64 23.10 -23.53
N ASN A 814 -10.14 24.33 -23.46
CA ASN A 814 -9.48 25.41 -22.76
C ASN A 814 -9.46 25.15 -21.24
N ALA A 815 -8.31 25.32 -20.57
CA ALA A 815 -8.20 25.12 -19.13
C ALA A 815 -9.18 25.97 -18.30
N PHE A 816 -9.48 27.19 -18.73
CA PHE A 816 -10.48 28.03 -18.09
C PHE A 816 -11.89 27.40 -18.17
N VAL A 817 -12.24 26.83 -19.33
CA VAL A 817 -13.50 26.11 -19.52
C VAL A 817 -13.54 24.83 -18.69
N LEU A 818 -12.45 24.06 -18.67
CA LEU A 818 -12.32 22.86 -17.83
C LEU A 818 -12.41 23.16 -16.32
N LYS A 819 -11.93 24.32 -15.89
CA LYS A 819 -12.04 24.79 -14.50
C LYS A 819 -13.43 25.27 -14.14
N SER A 820 -14.07 26.08 -15.01
CA SER A 820 -15.36 26.72 -14.72
C SER A 820 -16.56 25.82 -15.03
N GLN A 821 -16.57 25.21 -16.21
CA GLN A 821 -17.67 24.39 -16.71
C GLN A 821 -17.46 22.90 -16.46
N GLY A 822 -16.21 22.41 -16.52
CA GLY A 822 -15.89 21.00 -16.32
C GLY A 822 -16.37 20.07 -17.43
N LEU A 823 -16.24 18.76 -17.22
CA LEU A 823 -16.67 17.70 -18.13
C LEU A 823 -17.87 16.96 -17.55
N SER A 824 -18.89 16.71 -18.37
CA SER A 824 -20.01 15.84 -18.01
C SER A 824 -19.61 14.38 -18.21
N LEU A 825 -19.51 13.62 -17.11
CA LEU A 825 -19.11 12.22 -17.12
C LEU A 825 -20.23 11.30 -16.60
N ALA A 826 -20.18 10.05 -17.04
CA ALA A 826 -21.07 9.00 -16.60
C ALA A 826 -20.25 7.78 -16.15
N ILE A 827 -20.28 7.50 -14.84
CA ILE A 827 -19.42 6.51 -14.21
C ILE A 827 -20.28 5.33 -13.76
N GLY A 828 -19.94 4.14 -14.25
CA GLY A 828 -20.66 2.92 -13.87
C GLY A 828 -20.56 2.63 -12.36
N PRO A 829 -21.45 1.79 -11.82
CA PRO A 829 -21.43 1.41 -10.41
C PRO A 829 -20.16 0.66 -10.05
N ARG A 830 -19.59 0.94 -8.86
CA ARG A 830 -18.38 0.28 -8.32
C ARG A 830 -17.22 0.24 -9.32
N LYS A 831 -17.06 1.32 -10.07
CA LYS A 831 -16.07 1.46 -11.15
C LYS A 831 -15.39 2.82 -11.04
N ALA A 832 -14.25 2.92 -11.70
CA ALA A 832 -13.56 4.17 -11.94
C ALA A 832 -13.59 4.53 -13.44
N MET A 833 -13.44 5.81 -13.74
CA MET A 833 -13.07 6.32 -15.05
C MET A 833 -11.71 7.00 -14.92
N VAL A 834 -10.74 6.62 -15.76
CA VAL A 834 -9.40 7.20 -15.81
C VAL A 834 -9.25 8.00 -17.09
N LEU A 835 -8.92 9.27 -16.93
CA LEU A 835 -8.70 10.25 -17.98
C LEU A 835 -7.22 10.57 -18.05
N LEU A 836 -6.69 10.60 -19.27
CA LEU A 836 -5.37 11.13 -19.56
C LEU A 836 -5.53 12.54 -20.12
N VAL A 837 -4.91 13.51 -19.45
CA VAL A 837 -4.96 14.93 -19.79
C VAL A 837 -3.58 15.37 -20.29
N ARG A 838 -3.53 15.94 -21.49
CA ARG A 838 -2.29 16.40 -22.15
C ARG A 838 -2.49 17.76 -22.80
N LYS A 839 -1.40 18.49 -23.05
CA LYS A 839 -1.49 19.72 -23.83
C LYS A 839 -1.96 19.38 -25.24
N ALA A 840 -2.94 20.14 -25.73
CA ALA A 840 -3.49 19.95 -27.06
C ALA A 840 -2.48 20.33 -28.14
N GLY A 841 -2.60 19.71 -29.31
CA GLY A 841 -1.75 19.99 -30.47
C GLY A 841 -0.34 19.42 -30.38
N GLU A 842 -0.03 18.59 -29.37
CA GLU A 842 1.24 17.87 -29.32
C GLU A 842 1.42 17.00 -30.59
N PRO A 843 2.52 17.18 -31.34
CA PRO A 843 2.70 16.51 -32.62
C PRO A 843 2.95 15.00 -32.44
N VAL A 844 3.55 14.59 -31.32
CA VAL A 844 3.79 13.19 -30.98
C VAL A 844 3.51 12.98 -29.51
N LEU A 845 2.61 12.04 -29.22
CA LEU A 845 2.30 11.59 -27.87
C LEU A 845 3.32 10.54 -27.43
N VAL A 846 3.94 10.69 -26.25
CA VAL A 846 4.94 9.73 -25.75
C VAL A 846 4.42 9.05 -24.49
N ASN A 847 4.04 7.77 -24.61
CA ASN A 847 3.43 6.97 -23.55
C ASN A 847 4.43 6.06 -22.84
N ALA A 848 5.61 6.58 -22.54
CA ALA A 848 6.61 5.86 -21.77
C ALA A 848 7.65 6.83 -21.21
N PRO A 849 8.33 6.49 -20.12
CA PRO A 849 9.48 7.26 -19.67
C PRO A 849 10.59 7.21 -20.72
N VAL A 850 11.25 8.35 -20.94
CA VAL A 850 12.34 8.48 -21.90
C VAL A 850 13.45 7.45 -21.66
N PHE A 851 13.83 7.24 -20.39
CA PHE A 851 14.87 6.26 -20.04
C PHE A 851 14.48 4.82 -20.41
N SER A 852 13.18 4.49 -20.40
CA SER A 852 12.68 3.16 -20.79
C SER A 852 12.70 2.96 -22.29
N ILE A 853 12.37 4.00 -23.05
CA ILE A 853 12.53 4.03 -24.52
C ILE A 853 14.01 3.82 -24.85
N GLN A 854 14.89 4.62 -24.25
CA GLN A 854 16.33 4.52 -24.45
C GLN A 854 16.87 3.13 -24.06
N ALA A 855 16.46 2.57 -22.93
CA ALA A 855 16.92 1.26 -22.51
C ALA A 855 16.43 0.12 -23.41
N LEU A 856 15.21 0.21 -23.92
CA LEU A 856 14.68 -0.75 -24.91
C LEU A 856 15.47 -0.67 -26.21
N CYS A 857 15.73 0.55 -26.68
CA CYS A 857 16.47 0.83 -27.91
C CYS A 857 17.97 0.57 -27.79
N ASN A 858 18.57 0.58 -26.60
CA ASN A 858 19.99 0.28 -26.40
C ASN A 858 20.32 -1.23 -26.46
N LYS A 859 19.32 -2.08 -26.67
CA LYS A 859 19.46 -3.53 -26.82
C LYS A 859 19.29 -3.92 -28.28
N PRO A 860 19.79 -5.11 -28.70
CA PRO A 860 19.52 -5.62 -30.04
C PRO A 860 18.02 -5.61 -30.35
N ALA A 861 17.65 -4.98 -31.47
CA ALA A 861 16.26 -4.77 -31.87
C ALA A 861 16.00 -5.20 -33.32
N TYR A 862 14.76 -5.60 -33.59
CA TYR A 862 14.18 -5.64 -34.92
C TYR A 862 13.35 -4.38 -35.13
N VAL A 863 13.68 -3.61 -36.16
CA VAL A 863 12.88 -2.47 -36.59
C VAL A 863 11.99 -2.96 -37.72
N VAL A 864 10.71 -3.16 -37.41
CA VAL A 864 9.74 -3.76 -38.32
C VAL A 864 8.99 -2.68 -39.07
N ILE A 865 9.14 -2.68 -40.40
CA ILE A 865 8.60 -1.67 -41.29
C ILE A 865 7.93 -2.38 -42.47
N ASP A 866 6.70 -2.00 -42.77
CA ASP A 866 5.99 -2.58 -43.90
C ASP A 866 6.49 -2.06 -45.25
N LYS A 867 6.46 -2.90 -46.29
CA LYS A 867 6.88 -2.56 -47.66
C LYS A 867 6.07 -1.42 -48.27
N THR A 868 4.85 -1.19 -47.79
CA THR A 868 3.96 -0.09 -48.21
C THR A 868 4.24 1.23 -47.49
N THR A 869 5.28 1.28 -46.64
CA THR A 869 5.72 2.50 -45.97
C THR A 869 6.13 3.58 -46.99
N SER A 870 5.73 4.83 -46.76
CA SER A 870 5.98 5.90 -47.74
C SER A 870 7.48 6.21 -47.86
N LYS A 871 7.89 6.73 -49.03
CA LYS A 871 9.27 7.23 -49.25
C LYS A 871 9.70 8.28 -48.22
N GLN A 872 8.77 9.10 -47.72
CA GLN A 872 9.06 10.09 -46.67
C GLN A 872 9.38 9.44 -45.33
N CYS A 873 8.61 8.42 -44.93
CA CYS A 873 8.91 7.65 -43.73
C CYS A 873 10.25 6.91 -43.86
N HIS A 874 10.59 6.38 -45.04
CA HIS A 874 11.90 5.76 -45.29
C HIS A 874 13.07 6.72 -45.01
N LYS A 875 12.99 7.98 -45.44
CA LYS A 875 14.02 8.98 -45.11
C LYS A 875 14.17 9.21 -43.60
N ALA A 876 13.07 9.23 -42.84
CA ALA A 876 13.14 9.36 -41.38
C ALA A 876 13.72 8.09 -40.73
N ILE A 877 13.43 6.91 -41.30
CA ILE A 877 13.96 5.62 -40.87
C ILE A 877 15.47 5.52 -41.11
N GLU A 878 15.98 6.02 -42.22
CA GLU A 878 17.42 6.09 -42.50
C GLU A 878 18.17 6.91 -41.43
N LYS A 879 17.58 8.01 -40.96
CA LYS A 879 18.13 8.79 -39.83
C LYS A 879 18.15 7.98 -38.54
N LEU A 880 17.07 7.26 -38.24
CA LEU A 880 16.99 6.38 -37.08
C LEU A 880 18.04 5.25 -37.16
N GLU A 881 18.23 4.65 -38.34
CA GLU A 881 19.27 3.66 -38.60
C GLU A 881 20.67 4.23 -38.34
N CYS A 882 20.94 5.45 -38.81
CA CYS A 882 22.20 6.16 -38.54
C CYS A 882 22.44 6.30 -37.03
N VAL A 883 21.42 6.65 -36.24
CA VAL A 883 21.53 6.71 -34.78
C VAL A 883 21.88 5.35 -34.18
N PHE A 884 21.23 4.26 -34.59
CA PHE A 884 21.57 2.92 -34.11
C PHE A 884 23.01 2.53 -34.47
N ARG A 885 23.46 2.84 -35.70
CA ARG A 885 24.82 2.58 -36.18
C ARG A 885 25.86 3.37 -35.37
N ASN A 886 25.64 4.66 -35.18
CA ASN A 886 26.53 5.55 -34.42
C ASN A 886 26.65 5.11 -32.95
N ARG A 887 25.55 4.63 -32.36
CA ARG A 887 25.54 4.07 -31.00
C ARG A 887 26.02 2.62 -30.91
N LYS A 888 26.41 2.00 -32.03
CA LYS A 888 26.84 0.60 -32.13
C LYS A 888 25.80 -0.39 -31.59
N ILE A 889 24.52 -0.07 -31.73
CA ILE A 889 23.41 -0.92 -31.31
C ILE A 889 23.05 -1.86 -32.46
N PRO A 890 23.03 -3.19 -32.26
CA PRO A 890 22.63 -4.13 -33.31
C PRO A 890 21.12 -4.03 -33.65
N ALA A 891 20.75 -3.16 -34.58
CA ALA A 891 19.40 -3.07 -35.13
C ALA A 891 19.31 -3.79 -36.49
N ARG A 892 18.25 -4.56 -36.73
CA ARG A 892 17.95 -5.17 -38.04
C ARG A 892 16.60 -4.69 -38.53
N PHE A 893 16.57 -4.09 -39.72
CA PHE A 893 15.36 -3.58 -40.36
C PHE A 893 14.74 -4.72 -41.19
N MET A 894 13.46 -5.01 -40.99
CA MET A 894 12.81 -6.17 -41.59
C MET A 894 11.33 -5.95 -41.86
N ALA A 895 10.76 -6.79 -42.73
CA ALA A 895 9.35 -6.75 -43.05
C ALA A 895 8.52 -7.46 -41.98
N PRO A 896 7.24 -7.09 -41.79
CA PRO A 896 6.34 -7.72 -40.82
C PRO A 896 6.23 -9.24 -40.96
N GLU A 897 6.23 -9.75 -42.19
CA GLU A 897 6.16 -11.18 -42.53
C GLU A 897 7.37 -11.99 -42.06
N ASP A 898 8.52 -11.34 -41.80
CA ASP A 898 9.73 -11.99 -41.29
C ASP A 898 9.61 -12.31 -39.79
N ILE A 899 8.68 -11.66 -39.09
CA ILE A 899 8.38 -11.95 -37.69
C ILE A 899 7.37 -13.09 -37.59
N LYS A 900 7.88 -14.29 -37.29
CA LYS A 900 7.06 -15.49 -37.14
C LYS A 900 6.10 -15.36 -35.95
N MET A 901 4.82 -15.60 -36.20
CA MET A 901 3.78 -15.79 -35.17
C MET A 901 3.54 -17.28 -34.92
N ARG A 902 3.34 -17.69 -33.67
CA ARG A 902 3.03 -19.08 -33.31
C ARG A 902 1.66 -19.13 -32.65
N LYS A 903 0.70 -19.88 -33.20
CA LYS A 903 -0.55 -20.18 -32.49
C LYS A 903 -0.23 -21.02 -31.25
N THR A 904 -0.69 -20.56 -30.09
CA THR A 904 -0.60 -21.29 -28.83
C THR A 904 -1.98 -21.38 -28.21
N SER A 905 -2.27 -22.53 -27.60
CA SER A 905 -3.52 -22.74 -26.90
C SER A 905 -3.24 -23.41 -25.56
N PHE A 906 -3.84 -22.90 -24.51
CA PHE A 906 -3.66 -23.39 -23.15
C PHE A 906 -5.01 -23.74 -22.58
N THR A 907 -5.19 -25.00 -22.19
CA THR A 907 -6.29 -25.42 -21.32
C THR A 907 -5.70 -25.60 -19.94
N VAL A 908 -6.38 -25.11 -18.91
CA VAL A 908 -6.07 -25.47 -17.53
C VAL A 908 -7.19 -26.36 -17.03
N GLU A 909 -6.85 -27.56 -16.57
CA GLU A 909 -7.80 -28.49 -15.97
C GLU A 909 -7.42 -28.66 -14.50
N LEU A 910 -8.42 -28.60 -13.61
CA LEU A 910 -8.25 -28.85 -12.17
C LEU A 910 -9.40 -29.68 -11.64
N ASP A 911 -9.08 -30.81 -11.03
CA ASP A 911 -10.06 -31.66 -10.32
C ASP A 911 -11.25 -32.01 -11.23
N GLY A 912 -11.00 -32.16 -12.54
CA GLY A 912 -12.02 -32.37 -13.59
C GLY A 912 -12.71 -31.10 -14.10
N VAL A 913 -12.40 -29.93 -13.54
CA VAL A 913 -12.88 -28.60 -13.98
C VAL A 913 -11.93 -28.02 -15.01
N ARG A 914 -12.38 -28.00 -16.26
CA ARG A 914 -11.70 -27.33 -17.37
C ARG A 914 -11.96 -25.83 -17.32
N LEU A 915 -10.94 -25.05 -16.96
CA LEU A 915 -10.93 -23.58 -17.11
C LEU A 915 -10.69 -23.21 -18.58
N GLU A 916 -11.16 -22.02 -18.99
CA GLU A 916 -11.27 -21.60 -20.38
C GLU A 916 -10.00 -21.86 -21.23
N LEU A 917 -10.21 -22.33 -22.47
CA LEU A 917 -9.15 -22.53 -23.45
C LEU A 917 -8.68 -21.15 -23.95
N PHE A 918 -7.53 -20.69 -23.48
CA PHE A 918 -6.92 -19.46 -23.96
C PHE A 918 -6.17 -19.73 -25.26
N ARG A 919 -6.47 -18.99 -26.34
CA ARG A 919 -5.79 -19.12 -27.64
C ARG A 919 -5.17 -17.78 -28.02
N ASN A 920 -3.86 -17.75 -28.23
CA ASN A 920 -3.13 -16.57 -28.65
C ASN A 920 -2.12 -16.86 -29.77
N GLN A 921 -1.48 -15.82 -30.27
CA GLN A 921 -0.43 -15.91 -31.29
C GLN A 921 0.81 -15.10 -30.88
N PRO A 922 1.69 -15.64 -30.00
CA PRO A 922 3.00 -15.08 -29.68
C PRO A 922 3.87 -14.75 -30.89
N LEU A 923 4.59 -13.63 -30.78
CA LEU A 923 5.70 -13.28 -31.66
C LEU A 923 6.94 -14.08 -31.25
N LYS A 924 7.59 -14.76 -32.20
CA LYS A 924 8.80 -15.58 -31.95
C LYS A 924 10.06 -14.77 -32.28
N THR A 925 10.51 -13.96 -31.34
CA THR A 925 11.72 -13.12 -31.47
C THR A 925 12.64 -13.26 -30.25
N ASN A 926 13.95 -13.09 -30.45
CA ASN A 926 14.95 -12.96 -29.40
C ASN A 926 15.51 -11.52 -29.27
N ARG A 927 14.93 -10.56 -30.01
CA ARG A 927 15.27 -9.13 -30.00
C ARG A 927 14.05 -8.28 -29.67
N ASN A 928 14.29 -7.08 -29.15
CA ASN A 928 13.22 -6.13 -28.89
C ASN A 928 12.59 -5.72 -30.22
N LEU A 929 11.34 -5.28 -30.21
CA LEU A 929 10.65 -4.86 -31.42
C LEU A 929 10.47 -3.34 -31.41
N ILE A 930 10.74 -2.72 -32.55
CA ILE A 930 10.34 -1.34 -32.84
C ILE A 930 9.45 -1.44 -34.06
N ILE A 931 8.14 -1.30 -33.86
CA ILE A 931 7.14 -1.53 -34.91
C ILE A 931 6.71 -0.17 -35.41
N ILE A 932 7.07 0.13 -36.66
CA ILE A 932 6.83 1.41 -37.30
C ILE A 932 5.63 1.26 -38.25
N GLY A 933 4.64 2.14 -38.08
CA GLY A 933 3.47 2.20 -38.95
C GLY A 933 2.14 2.10 -38.21
N THR A 934 1.07 2.14 -38.98
CA THR A 934 -0.33 2.09 -38.52
C THR A 934 -0.85 0.65 -38.52
N THR A 935 -1.99 0.38 -37.88
CA THR A 935 -2.68 -0.91 -38.00
C THR A 935 -3.17 -1.23 -39.41
N ARG A 936 -3.27 -0.24 -40.30
CA ARG A 936 -3.68 -0.45 -41.70
C ARG A 936 -2.54 -0.98 -42.55
N ASN A 937 -1.33 -0.48 -42.32
CA ASN A 937 -0.17 -0.78 -43.16
C ASN A 937 0.86 -1.66 -42.47
N ASN A 938 0.82 -1.90 -41.16
CA ASN A 938 1.72 -2.84 -40.51
C ASN A 938 0.90 -3.96 -39.83
N PRO A 939 0.92 -5.20 -40.34
CA PRO A 939 0.12 -6.30 -39.79
C PRO A 939 0.56 -6.70 -38.39
N LEU A 940 1.80 -6.43 -37.95
CA LEU A 940 2.20 -6.65 -36.55
C LEU A 940 1.60 -5.59 -35.62
N ALA A 941 1.52 -4.33 -36.05
CA ALA A 941 0.80 -3.31 -35.29
C ALA A 941 -0.69 -3.69 -35.17
N ALA A 942 -1.29 -4.10 -36.29
CA ALA A 942 -2.66 -4.62 -36.32
C ALA A 942 -2.84 -5.81 -35.36
N HIS A 943 -1.89 -6.75 -35.36
CA HIS A 943 -1.87 -7.91 -34.48
C HIS A 943 -1.76 -7.53 -33.01
N ILE A 944 -0.90 -6.58 -32.68
CA ILE A 944 -0.70 -6.13 -31.29
C ILE A 944 -1.94 -5.43 -30.73
N GLU A 945 -2.62 -4.64 -31.56
CA GLU A 945 -3.87 -3.95 -31.19
C GLU A 945 -5.10 -4.86 -31.26
N LYS A 946 -4.97 -6.05 -31.87
CA LYS A 946 -6.08 -6.96 -32.12
C LYS A 946 -6.61 -7.54 -30.81
N PRO A 947 -7.93 -7.48 -30.60
CA PRO A 947 -8.63 -8.23 -29.57
C PRO A 947 -8.17 -9.68 -29.40
N GLU A 948 -8.13 -10.16 -28.15
CA GLU A 948 -7.99 -11.60 -27.83
C GLU A 948 -6.62 -12.20 -28.23
N VAL A 949 -5.69 -11.39 -28.76
CA VAL A 949 -4.34 -11.84 -29.11
C VAL A 949 -3.44 -11.99 -27.87
N PHE A 950 -3.71 -11.25 -26.80
CA PHE A 950 -2.99 -11.33 -25.54
C PHE A 950 -3.97 -11.61 -24.40
N THR A 951 -3.46 -12.10 -23.27
CA THR A 951 -4.25 -12.39 -22.07
C THR A 951 -5.01 -11.16 -21.57
N TYR A 952 -4.47 -9.97 -21.86
CA TYR A 952 -5.04 -8.66 -21.55
C TYR A 952 -4.58 -7.65 -22.60
N ASP A 953 -5.33 -6.56 -22.74
CA ASP A 953 -4.96 -5.45 -23.63
C ASP A 953 -3.77 -4.67 -23.06
N LYS A 954 -2.79 -4.42 -23.93
CA LYS A 954 -1.49 -3.84 -23.56
C LYS A 954 -1.18 -2.55 -24.30
N VAL A 955 -2.01 -2.20 -25.28
CA VAL A 955 -1.86 -0.96 -26.04
C VAL A 955 -2.63 0.10 -25.30
N LEU A 956 -1.92 1.11 -24.79
CA LEU A 956 -2.53 2.16 -23.98
C LEU A 956 -3.52 3.01 -24.79
N GLU A 957 -3.12 3.39 -26.00
CA GLU A 957 -3.89 4.24 -26.91
C GLU A 957 -3.90 3.63 -28.31
N LYS A 958 -5.06 3.17 -28.80
CA LYS A 958 -5.15 2.59 -30.15
C LYS A 958 -5.11 3.67 -31.22
N VAL A 959 -4.24 3.50 -32.21
CA VAL A 959 -4.07 4.48 -33.27
C VAL A 959 -5.07 4.20 -34.38
N THR A 960 -5.87 5.21 -34.68
CA THR A 960 -6.87 5.17 -35.75
C THR A 960 -6.64 6.31 -36.73
N ARG A 961 -7.41 6.38 -37.81
CA ARG A 961 -7.37 7.54 -38.71
C ARG A 961 -7.78 8.85 -38.04
N LEU A 962 -8.56 8.77 -36.95
CA LEU A 962 -9.08 9.93 -36.21
C LEU A 962 -8.25 10.24 -34.95
N TYR A 963 -7.48 9.28 -34.44
CA TYR A 963 -6.72 9.42 -33.19
C TYR A 963 -5.27 8.95 -33.38
N PRO A 964 -4.24 9.71 -32.99
CA PRO A 964 -4.30 10.98 -32.25
C PRO A 964 -4.71 12.21 -33.09
N GLY A 965 -4.93 12.04 -34.40
CA GLY A 965 -5.36 13.09 -35.32
C GLY A 965 -4.43 13.22 -36.51
N LYS A 966 -4.89 13.89 -37.57
CA LYS A 966 -4.11 14.10 -38.80
C LYS A 966 -2.75 14.75 -38.51
N GLY A 967 -1.68 14.19 -39.07
CA GLY A 967 -0.31 14.66 -38.85
C GLY A 967 0.24 14.48 -37.44
N ARG A 968 -0.43 13.72 -36.57
CA ARG A 968 0.01 13.43 -35.20
C ARG A 968 0.46 11.98 -35.06
N GLY A 969 1.51 11.79 -34.27
CA GLY A 969 2.14 10.51 -33.98
C GLY A 969 1.96 10.08 -32.53
N ILE A 970 2.32 8.83 -32.26
CA ILE A 970 2.42 8.27 -30.91
C ILE A 970 3.62 7.33 -30.83
N ILE A 971 4.28 7.35 -29.68
CA ILE A 971 5.31 6.40 -29.27
C ILE A 971 4.83 5.76 -27.98
N GLN A 972 4.57 4.45 -28.00
CA GLN A 972 4.09 3.76 -26.80
C GLN A 972 4.79 2.43 -26.59
N LEU A 973 5.11 2.16 -25.32
CA LEU A 973 5.72 0.92 -24.88
C LEU A 973 4.63 -0.14 -24.68
N VAL A 974 4.86 -1.32 -25.24
CA VAL A 974 3.97 -2.48 -25.10
C VAL A 974 4.77 -3.66 -24.56
N GLU A 975 4.34 -4.19 -23.43
CA GLU A 975 4.94 -5.38 -22.85
C GLU A 975 4.48 -6.65 -23.59
N SER A 976 5.27 -7.15 -24.55
CA SER A 976 4.88 -8.34 -25.34
C SER A 976 5.12 -9.70 -24.62
N ILE A 977 4.72 -9.83 -23.35
CA ILE A 977 4.58 -11.14 -22.70
C ILE A 977 3.35 -11.85 -23.27
N ASN A 978 3.58 -12.99 -23.93
CA ASN A 978 2.54 -13.71 -24.66
C ASN A 978 2.49 -15.21 -24.30
N SER A 979 2.79 -15.54 -23.05
CA SER A 979 2.56 -16.88 -22.50
C SER A 979 1.91 -16.76 -21.12
N PRO A 980 0.78 -17.46 -20.84
CA PRO A 980 0.29 -17.62 -19.47
C PRO A 980 1.28 -18.39 -18.60
N ALA A 981 2.18 -19.18 -19.20
CA ALA A 981 3.38 -19.73 -18.56
C ALA A 981 4.58 -18.89 -19.01
N TYR A 982 4.81 -17.75 -18.37
CA TYR A 982 5.91 -16.88 -18.78
C TYR A 982 7.25 -17.61 -18.76
N ASP A 983 8.03 -17.43 -19.82
CA ASP A 983 9.38 -17.98 -19.89
C ASP A 983 10.35 -16.87 -19.51
N SER A 984 10.80 -16.80 -18.27
CA SER A 984 11.71 -15.71 -17.85
C SER A 984 13.08 -15.72 -18.56
N THR A 985 13.40 -16.74 -19.38
CA THR A 985 14.67 -16.80 -20.12
C THR A 985 14.68 -15.91 -21.37
N GLY A 986 13.51 -15.46 -21.83
CA GLY A 986 13.35 -14.78 -23.11
C GLY A 986 14.07 -13.45 -23.16
N LYS A 987 15.21 -13.40 -23.87
CA LYS A 987 16.15 -12.27 -23.89
C LYS A 987 15.59 -10.93 -24.37
N CYS A 988 14.45 -10.88 -25.06
CA CYS A 988 13.78 -9.64 -25.47
C CYS A 988 12.29 -9.87 -25.77
N ARG A 989 11.41 -9.02 -25.20
CA ARG A 989 9.95 -9.14 -25.27
C ARG A 989 9.20 -7.82 -25.20
N HIS A 990 9.87 -6.70 -25.41
CA HIS A 990 9.18 -5.42 -25.37
C HIS A 990 9.08 -4.89 -26.78
N ALA A 991 7.91 -4.34 -27.10
CA ALA A 991 7.66 -3.67 -28.35
C ALA A 991 7.55 -2.17 -28.07
N LEU A 992 8.18 -1.37 -28.90
CA LEU A 992 7.91 0.05 -29.02
C LEU A 992 7.06 0.23 -30.26
N LEU A 993 5.83 0.71 -30.11
CA LEU A 993 4.99 1.08 -31.23
C LEU A 993 5.28 2.54 -31.59
N VAL A 994 5.61 2.78 -32.85
CA VAL A 994 5.91 4.11 -33.41
C VAL A 994 4.96 4.34 -34.57
N GLN A 995 3.88 5.06 -34.30
CA GLN A 995 2.70 5.07 -35.16
C GLN A 995 2.18 6.50 -35.36
N GLY A 996 1.29 6.71 -36.31
CA GLY A 996 0.51 7.94 -36.43
C GLY A 996 -0.83 7.69 -37.12
N SER A 997 -1.74 8.67 -37.08
CA SER A 997 -3.03 8.52 -37.77
C SER A 997 -2.89 8.48 -39.29
N ASP A 998 -1.79 9.02 -39.80
CA ASP A 998 -1.40 9.04 -41.19
C ASP A 998 0.12 8.94 -41.35
N THR A 999 0.58 9.03 -42.59
CA THR A 999 2.00 9.01 -42.95
C THR A 999 2.79 10.13 -42.29
N ALA A 1000 2.25 11.36 -42.25
CA ALA A 1000 2.95 12.51 -41.67
C ALA A 1000 3.11 12.36 -40.14
N GLY A 1001 2.07 11.87 -39.45
CA GLY A 1001 2.12 11.55 -38.03
C GLY A 1001 3.12 10.43 -37.72
N THR A 1002 3.16 9.39 -38.54
CA THR A 1002 4.13 8.28 -38.40
C THR A 1002 5.56 8.80 -38.59
N MET A 1003 5.80 9.65 -39.58
CA MET A 1003 7.09 10.31 -39.82
C MET A 1003 7.54 11.12 -38.60
N ARG A 1004 6.68 11.97 -38.04
CA ARG A 1004 6.99 12.76 -36.84
C ARG A 1004 7.29 11.87 -35.63
N ALA A 1005 6.59 10.74 -35.48
CA ALA A 1005 6.87 9.78 -34.41
C ALA A 1005 8.27 9.17 -34.56
N ILE A 1006 8.70 8.83 -35.79
CA ILE A 1006 10.06 8.34 -36.06
C ILE A 1006 11.11 9.42 -35.75
N GLU A 1007 10.88 10.66 -36.16
CA GLU A 1007 11.78 11.78 -35.88
C GLU A 1007 11.89 12.07 -34.38
N THR A 1008 10.76 12.00 -33.67
CA THR A 1008 10.74 12.15 -32.21
C THR A 1008 11.50 11.02 -31.53
N LEU A 1009 11.31 9.77 -31.96
CA LEU A 1009 12.10 8.64 -31.45
C LEU A 1009 13.60 8.87 -31.71
N THR A 1010 13.95 9.30 -32.92
CA THR A 1010 15.34 9.61 -33.29
C THR A 1010 15.94 10.63 -32.33
N ARG A 1011 15.22 11.73 -32.06
CA ARG A 1011 15.61 12.77 -31.09
C ARG A 1011 15.74 12.26 -29.66
N LEU A 1012 14.91 11.31 -29.24
CA LEU A 1012 15.02 10.70 -27.90
C LEU A 1012 16.25 9.78 -27.76
N LEU A 1013 16.83 9.34 -28.89
CA LEU A 1013 17.98 8.45 -28.95
C LEU A 1013 19.30 9.14 -29.29
N THR A 1014 19.27 10.39 -29.78
CA THR A 1014 20.43 11.28 -29.90
C THR A 1014 20.63 12.00 -28.58
#